data_AF-A0A9P1BJE8-F1
#
_entry.id   AF-A0A9P1BJE8-F1
#
_cell.length_a   1.000
_cell.length_b   1.000
_cell.length_c   1.000
_cell.angle_alpha   90.00
_cell.angle_beta   90.00
_cell.angle_gamma   90.00
#
_symmetry.space_group_name_H-M   'P 1'
#
loop_
_entity.id
_entity.type
_entity.pdbx_description
1 polymer ?
#
loop_
_entity_poly.entity_id
_entity_poly.type
_entity_poly.pdbx_seq_one_letter_code
_entity_poly.pdbx_strand_id
1 'polypeptide(L)'
;MKVLISLALAVATAMHPTEKSTLSADGAESSESSMMLVVHTAMADPWWTGTIVGTVVIVAGAAGAYFYLNKDKQTTEDVEAGSIKAEKSALTSEALTSQAEDMIEKAKERFGSKLSADGDVVQILQGKAQGFGERLKTLVMNELNSAASSVGKALEADDCAAILEWDSNISANFPSLSVLLAGLLVPVNLSINYACHVSQVFLVLLPIGVVTALSEYADRDHSCTSIPGLRLWARITACTVLLVMCCRLIMMKRITSAQRDLRAKSEAVRSKLAHLEKDPRDLSFTDLRELFAAHASTLQQAVVCESHCTSPVMSHIIGLGTLIWLLSTFYNTYLYFAYMFVPGVVAFHPAAAEDPSYCAAWVTVCASKVALLVAVLFFFMNLVTVALWIFQSVLNSSAVSSKISMQARLLDSANFGIPAGQLLVKAFLFRAESDVLTAKFAVSMRESSELAQLYADTEARLNALKEKVNRKEGSVEKMQKEIDALGGGSLEASVQRMSEKGLDFDQLRGKGVAMVEAAHQQAAQMEVAATDEIEKLSERVQEIIKQVTESDSFKAAQAKALDAAENAQQTSKEVRFTFAVHELDRTVADFVSKQSGSLWQEAARLAGTEELCVLMDRGFAKDPGDPETHWHRDDEAVGIPALHGGIRTVHAWIPLKAMGKELGTLRYLIGTHRREYEWYEQLLASLWGWEFAWFATSRTEQDDALELGDVAWHDGFILHSAGSNQGQQGAAHFFDILAAEAMRTAHIQTDVKEQRSECQHKIQRVGTDHDC
;
A
#
# COMPACT_ATOMS: atom_id res chain seq x y z
N MET A 1 -35.92 -4.43 -6.21
CA MET A 1 -34.55 -4.18 -6.68
C MET A 1 -34.26 -2.70 -6.93
N LYS A 2 -34.94 -1.99 -7.85
CA LYS A 2 -34.73 -0.53 -8.08
C LYS A 2 -34.84 0.34 -6.81
N VAL A 3 -35.80 0.05 -5.93
CA VAL A 3 -35.96 0.75 -4.65
C VAL A 3 -34.79 0.50 -3.70
N LEU A 4 -34.26 -0.73 -3.65
CA LEU A 4 -33.09 -1.08 -2.83
C LEU A 4 -31.81 -0.41 -3.36
N ILE A 5 -31.65 -0.35 -4.69
CA ILE A 5 -30.54 0.37 -5.33
C ILE A 5 -30.63 1.88 -5.04
N SER A 6 -31.83 2.46 -5.13
CA SER A 6 -32.05 3.88 -4.83
C SER A 6 -31.80 4.21 -3.35
N LEU A 7 -32.18 3.31 -2.44
CA LEU A 7 -31.93 3.46 -1.01
C LEU A 7 -30.43 3.34 -0.67
N ALA A 8 -29.73 2.40 -1.31
CA ALA A 8 -28.28 2.23 -1.15
C ALA A 8 -27.50 3.45 -1.68
N LEU A 9 -27.88 3.99 -2.85
CA LEU A 9 -27.29 5.22 -3.37
C LEU A 9 -27.54 6.42 -2.45
N ALA A 10 -28.76 6.59 -1.94
CA ALA A 10 -29.11 7.69 -1.03
C ALA A 10 -28.34 7.62 0.30
N VAL A 11 -28.13 6.42 0.86
CA VAL A 11 -27.32 6.22 2.06
C VAL A 11 -25.84 6.51 1.77
N ALA A 12 -25.32 6.08 0.62
CA ALA A 12 -23.94 6.39 0.22
C ALA A 12 -23.71 7.90 0.03
N THR A 13 -24.69 8.64 -0.49
CA THR A 13 -24.59 10.11 -0.63
C THR A 13 -24.66 10.82 0.72
N ALA A 14 -25.46 10.32 1.66
CA ALA A 14 -25.61 10.90 3.00
C ALA A 14 -24.39 10.64 3.91
N MET A 15 -23.53 9.68 3.58
CA MET A 15 -22.33 9.34 4.36
C MET A 15 -21.07 10.10 3.95
N HIS A 16 -21.11 10.93 2.90
CA HIS A 16 -20.04 11.88 2.62
C HIS A 16 -20.04 12.99 3.68
N PRO A 17 -18.97 13.16 4.47
CA PRO A 17 -18.90 14.30 5.38
C PRO A 17 -18.73 15.57 4.55
N THR A 18 -19.79 16.38 4.45
CA THR A 18 -19.66 17.78 4.02
C THR A 18 -18.94 18.53 5.13
N GLU A 19 -17.64 18.70 4.98
CA GLU A 19 -16.82 19.55 5.83
C GLU A 19 -17.23 21.00 5.55
N LYS A 20 -18.09 21.57 6.41
CA LYS A 20 -18.36 23.00 6.41
C LYS A 20 -17.18 23.71 7.07
N SER A 21 -16.18 24.08 6.28
CA SER A 21 -15.17 25.05 6.70
C SER A 21 -15.82 26.45 6.73
N THR A 22 -16.14 26.94 7.92
CA THR A 22 -16.30 28.38 8.14
C THR A 22 -14.90 28.99 8.17
N LEU A 23 -14.42 29.43 7.01
CA LEU A 23 -13.22 30.26 6.88
C LEU A 23 -13.63 31.66 6.44
N SER A 24 -13.27 32.61 7.31
CA SER A 24 -13.22 34.04 7.08
C SER A 24 -12.58 34.35 5.73
N ALA A 25 -13.21 35.23 4.97
CA ALA A 25 -12.63 35.84 3.78
C ALA A 25 -11.37 36.64 4.19
N ASP A 26 -10.23 36.32 3.58
CA ASP A 26 -9.38 37.27 2.87
C ASP A 26 -8.33 36.50 2.05
N GLY A 27 -7.95 37.11 0.92
CA GLY A 27 -7.57 36.42 -0.32
C GLY A 27 -6.26 35.63 -0.33
N ALA A 28 -6.23 34.61 -1.19
CA ALA A 28 -5.03 34.16 -1.92
C ALA A 28 -5.43 33.31 -3.12
N GLU A 29 -4.64 33.46 -4.19
CA GLU A 29 -4.78 32.90 -5.53
C GLU A 29 -4.72 31.36 -5.58
N SER A 30 -5.24 30.87 -6.71
CA SER A 30 -5.62 29.50 -7.02
C SER A 30 -4.53 28.44 -6.91
N SER A 31 -4.83 27.41 -6.12
CA SER A 31 -4.29 26.05 -6.26
C SER A 31 -5.22 25.21 -7.14
N GLU A 32 -4.68 24.34 -7.98
CA GLU A 32 -5.23 23.00 -8.17
C GLU A 32 -4.11 22.06 -8.62
N SER A 33 -3.65 21.20 -7.71
CA SER A 33 -2.69 20.14 -8.00
C SER A 33 -3.14 18.84 -7.33
N SER A 34 -3.44 17.85 -8.18
CA SER A 34 -3.08 16.44 -8.06
C SER A 34 -3.07 15.80 -6.67
N MET A 35 -4.23 15.37 -6.15
CA MET A 35 -4.24 14.26 -5.18
C MET A 35 -5.54 13.43 -5.12
N MET A 36 -6.44 13.55 -6.11
CA MET A 36 -7.68 12.75 -6.16
C MET A 36 -7.54 11.45 -6.97
N LEU A 37 -6.39 11.20 -7.61
CA LEU A 37 -6.22 10.11 -8.58
C LEU A 37 -5.68 8.78 -8.00
N VAL A 38 -5.12 8.75 -6.79
CA VAL A 38 -4.45 7.55 -6.25
C VAL A 38 -5.40 6.62 -5.46
N VAL A 39 -6.54 7.10 -5.00
CA VAL A 39 -7.51 6.27 -4.24
C VAL A 39 -8.50 5.56 -5.17
N HIS A 40 -8.74 6.08 -6.37
CA HIS A 40 -9.62 5.45 -7.35
C HIS A 40 -8.96 4.27 -8.09
N THR A 41 -7.64 4.26 -8.25
CA THR A 41 -6.91 3.18 -8.95
C THR A 41 -6.67 1.95 -8.08
N ALA A 42 -6.48 2.10 -6.76
CA ALA A 42 -6.24 0.96 -5.85
C ALA A 42 -7.48 0.09 -5.55
N MET A 43 -8.69 0.57 -5.85
CA MET A 43 -9.94 -0.20 -5.68
C MET A 43 -10.51 -0.77 -6.98
N ALA A 44 -9.90 -0.47 -8.13
CA ALA A 44 -10.43 -0.86 -9.45
C ALA A 44 -9.85 -2.18 -9.98
N ASP A 45 -8.91 -2.82 -9.27
CA ASP A 45 -8.14 -3.95 -9.81
C ASP A 45 -8.49 -5.30 -9.14
N PRO A 46 -9.30 -6.16 -9.79
CA PRO A 46 -9.85 -7.39 -9.18
C PRO A 46 -8.82 -8.52 -8.93
N TRP A 47 -7.61 -8.45 -9.51
CA TRP A 47 -6.60 -9.52 -9.38
C TRP A 47 -6.03 -9.71 -7.96
N TRP A 48 -5.96 -8.65 -7.15
CA TRP A 48 -5.42 -8.75 -5.77
C TRP A 48 -6.31 -9.56 -4.83
N THR A 49 -7.64 -9.45 -4.97
CA THR A 49 -8.57 -10.18 -4.11
C THR A 49 -8.59 -11.68 -4.43
N GLY A 50 -8.49 -12.06 -5.72
CA GLY A 50 -8.39 -13.44 -6.16
C GLY A 50 -7.11 -14.13 -5.68
N THR A 51 -5.96 -13.48 -5.81
CA THR A 51 -4.66 -14.05 -5.44
C THR A 51 -4.48 -14.18 -3.93
N ILE A 52 -4.94 -13.19 -3.15
CA ILE A 52 -4.86 -13.24 -1.68
C ILE A 52 -5.82 -14.31 -1.13
N VAL A 53 -7.07 -14.35 -1.62
CA VAL A 53 -8.04 -15.38 -1.19
C VAL A 53 -7.58 -16.78 -1.63
N GLY A 54 -7.06 -16.93 -2.85
CA GLY A 54 -6.48 -18.18 -3.34
C GLY A 54 -5.30 -18.66 -2.50
N THR A 55 -4.37 -17.76 -2.16
CA THR A 55 -3.19 -18.09 -1.35
C THR A 55 -3.59 -18.49 0.08
N VAL A 56 -4.52 -17.76 0.70
CA VAL A 56 -5.02 -18.10 2.05
C VAL A 56 -5.77 -19.43 2.07
N VAL A 57 -6.58 -19.73 1.06
CA VAL A 57 -7.30 -21.01 0.94
C VAL A 57 -6.34 -22.17 0.68
N ILE A 58 -5.31 -21.99 -0.16
CA ILE A 58 -4.30 -23.02 -0.44
C ILE A 58 -3.45 -23.29 0.81
N VAL A 59 -3.00 -22.26 1.52
CA VAL A 59 -2.20 -22.42 2.75
C VAL A 59 -3.03 -23.05 3.87
N ALA A 60 -4.28 -22.63 4.05
CA ALA A 60 -5.19 -23.23 5.05
C ALA A 60 -5.56 -24.68 4.69
N GLY A 61 -5.79 -24.98 3.41
CA GLY A 61 -6.04 -26.33 2.91
C GLY A 61 -4.82 -27.25 3.07
N ALA A 62 -3.62 -26.75 2.76
CA ALA A 62 -2.36 -27.48 2.94
C ALA A 62 -2.05 -27.75 4.42
N ALA A 63 -2.27 -26.76 5.29
CA ALA A 63 -2.13 -26.94 6.73
C ALA A 63 -3.15 -27.96 7.29
N GLY A 64 -4.41 -27.86 6.88
CA GLY A 64 -5.47 -28.79 7.27
C GLY A 64 -5.20 -30.24 6.81
N ALA A 65 -4.78 -30.42 5.55
CA ALA A 65 -4.40 -31.72 5.01
C ALA A 65 -3.16 -32.29 5.71
N TYR A 66 -2.15 -31.46 5.99
CA TYR A 66 -0.95 -31.87 6.72
C TYR A 66 -1.28 -32.33 8.15
N PHE A 67 -2.14 -31.62 8.87
CA PHE A 67 -2.59 -32.02 10.22
C PHE A 67 -3.46 -33.29 10.21
N TYR A 68 -4.30 -33.46 9.19
CA TYR A 68 -5.10 -34.67 9.03
C TYR A 68 -4.22 -35.90 8.73
N LEU A 69 -3.21 -35.75 7.87
CA LEU A 69 -2.30 -36.82 7.48
C LEU A 69 -1.29 -37.21 8.57
N ASN A 70 -0.96 -36.31 9.51
CA ASN A 70 -0.03 -36.60 10.61
C ASN A 70 -0.73 -37.06 11.91
N LYS A 71 -2.07 -37.17 11.92
CA LYS A 71 -2.83 -37.59 13.10
C LYS A 71 -2.51 -39.04 13.53
N ASP A 72 -2.14 -39.91 12.59
CA ASP A 72 -1.85 -41.33 12.87
C ASP A 72 -0.43 -41.60 13.38
N LYS A 73 0.48 -40.61 13.33
CA LYS A 73 1.82 -40.72 13.93
C LYS A 73 1.86 -40.35 15.42
N GLN A 74 0.86 -39.64 15.93
CA GLN A 74 0.86 -39.14 17.32
C GLN A 74 0.38 -40.16 18.35
N THR A 75 -0.37 -41.19 17.95
CA THR A 75 -0.89 -42.19 18.90
C THR A 75 0.14 -43.22 19.36
N THR A 76 1.37 -43.21 18.83
CA THR A 76 2.43 -44.17 19.20
C THR A 76 3.53 -43.61 20.08
N GLU A 77 3.61 -42.29 20.31
CA GLU A 77 4.68 -41.68 21.13
C GLU A 77 4.23 -41.24 22.54
N ASP A 78 2.93 -41.26 22.85
CA ASP A 78 2.39 -40.70 24.12
C ASP A 78 2.46 -41.65 25.34
N VAL A 79 3.27 -42.73 25.32
CA VAL A 79 3.42 -43.65 26.48
C VAL A 79 4.69 -43.42 27.31
N GLU A 80 5.67 -42.64 26.84
CA GLU A 80 6.88 -42.34 27.62
C GLU A 80 7.23 -40.84 27.66
N ALA A 81 6.54 -40.08 28.52
CA ALA A 81 7.04 -38.76 28.92
C ALA A 81 6.52 -38.35 30.31
N GLY A 82 7.00 -39.05 31.34
CA GLY A 82 6.89 -38.61 32.73
C GLY A 82 8.08 -37.73 33.13
N SER A 83 7.78 -36.51 33.57
CA SER A 83 8.61 -35.63 34.42
C SER A 83 9.96 -35.13 33.86
N ILE A 84 9.97 -33.90 33.34
CA ILE A 84 11.17 -33.04 33.36
C ILE A 84 10.79 -31.67 33.93
N LYS A 85 11.44 -31.30 35.04
CA LYS A 85 11.42 -29.98 35.67
C LYS A 85 12.07 -28.96 34.73
N ALA A 86 11.42 -27.80 34.60
CA ALA A 86 11.91 -26.68 33.81
C ALA A 86 13.19 -26.09 34.41
N GLU A 87 14.31 -26.32 33.75
CA GLU A 87 15.57 -25.61 33.93
C GLU A 87 15.62 -24.46 32.91
N LYS A 88 15.86 -23.23 33.40
CA LYS A 88 16.08 -22.05 32.56
C LYS A 88 17.42 -22.22 31.84
N SER A 89 17.40 -22.60 30.56
CA SER A 89 18.60 -22.49 29.72
C SER A 89 18.67 -21.11 29.06
N ALA A 90 19.61 -20.31 29.54
CA ALA A 90 20.29 -19.37 28.66
C ALA A 90 21.01 -20.19 27.58
N LEU A 91 21.05 -19.67 26.35
CA LEU A 91 21.73 -20.28 25.21
C LEU A 91 23.23 -20.35 25.53
N THR A 92 23.70 -21.46 26.11
CA THR A 92 25.11 -21.68 26.44
C THR A 92 25.87 -22.12 25.20
N SER A 93 27.14 -21.71 25.12
CA SER A 93 28.12 -22.10 24.10
C SER A 93 28.12 -23.62 23.81
N GLU A 94 27.79 -24.45 24.80
CA GLU A 94 27.72 -25.92 24.71
C GLU A 94 26.65 -26.43 23.73
N ALA A 95 25.50 -25.77 23.62
CA ALA A 95 24.44 -26.22 22.71
C ALA A 95 24.83 -26.00 21.24
N LEU A 96 25.60 -24.94 20.97
CA LEU A 96 26.14 -24.63 19.64
C LEU A 96 27.29 -25.56 19.26
N THR A 97 28.16 -25.96 20.21
CA THR A 97 29.19 -26.98 19.94
C THR A 97 28.58 -28.35 19.69
N SER A 98 27.58 -28.76 20.48
CA SER A 98 26.88 -30.04 20.27
C SER A 98 26.21 -30.14 18.90
N GLN A 99 25.61 -29.04 18.41
CA GLN A 99 24.96 -29.02 17.11
C GLN A 99 25.97 -29.00 15.94
N ALA A 100 27.14 -28.36 16.12
CA ALA A 100 28.23 -28.42 15.15
C ALA A 100 28.83 -29.83 15.05
N GLU A 101 28.96 -30.53 16.19
CA GLU A 101 29.44 -31.91 16.24
C GLU A 101 28.50 -32.89 15.51
N ASP A 102 27.17 -32.77 15.70
CA ASP A 102 26.17 -33.58 14.99
C ASP A 102 26.18 -33.35 13.47
N MET A 103 26.43 -32.11 13.01
CA MET A 103 26.60 -31.80 11.59
C MET A 103 27.89 -32.37 11.00
N ILE A 104 28.98 -32.37 11.76
CA ILE A 104 30.26 -32.97 11.36
C ILE A 104 30.14 -34.50 11.30
N GLU A 105 29.39 -35.10 12.21
CA GLU A 105 29.12 -36.54 12.22
C GLU A 105 28.27 -36.95 11.01
N LYS A 106 27.21 -36.20 10.69
CA LYS A 106 26.42 -36.40 9.46
C LYS A 106 27.21 -36.16 8.17
N ALA A 107 28.16 -35.22 8.16
CA ALA A 107 29.07 -35.00 7.03
C ALA A 107 30.10 -36.14 6.90
N LYS A 108 30.60 -36.67 8.03
CA LYS A 108 31.46 -37.86 8.06
C LYS A 108 30.71 -39.09 7.55
N GLU A 109 29.43 -39.27 7.88
CA GLU A 109 28.63 -40.38 7.35
C GLU A 109 28.39 -40.24 5.84
N ARG A 110 28.14 -39.02 5.35
CA ARG A 110 27.86 -38.78 3.92
C ARG A 110 29.08 -38.81 3.01
N PHE A 111 30.27 -38.50 3.54
CA PHE A 111 31.48 -38.34 2.73
C PHE A 111 32.69 -39.17 3.23
N GLY A 112 32.52 -39.97 4.28
CA GLY A 112 33.60 -40.62 5.05
C GLY A 112 34.49 -41.59 4.27
N SER A 113 34.01 -42.20 3.19
CA SER A 113 34.86 -43.04 2.34
C SER A 113 35.82 -42.25 1.44
N LYS A 114 35.59 -40.95 1.24
CA LYS A 114 36.45 -40.07 0.43
C LYS A 114 37.25 -39.05 1.24
N LEU A 115 36.84 -38.75 2.47
CA LEU A 115 37.48 -37.74 3.34
C LEU A 115 38.40 -38.33 4.42
N SER A 116 38.46 -39.66 4.57
CA SER A 116 39.34 -40.33 5.56
C SER A 116 40.82 -40.38 5.16
N ALA A 117 41.17 -39.98 3.92
CA ALA A 117 42.55 -40.02 3.44
C ALA A 117 43.37 -38.76 3.82
N ASP A 118 42.74 -37.61 4.03
CA ASP A 118 43.43 -36.36 4.41
C ASP A 118 42.78 -35.75 5.65
N GLY A 119 43.33 -36.11 6.82
CA GLY A 119 42.90 -35.61 8.13
C GLY A 119 42.97 -34.07 8.26
N ASP A 120 43.78 -33.42 7.42
CA ASP A 120 43.96 -31.97 7.40
C ASP A 120 42.71 -31.23 6.88
N VAL A 121 41.95 -31.80 5.94
CA VAL A 121 40.76 -31.15 5.37
C VAL A 121 39.62 -31.10 6.40
N VAL A 122 39.48 -32.16 7.20
CA VAL A 122 38.48 -32.21 8.28
C VAL A 122 38.85 -31.23 9.40
N GLN A 123 40.12 -31.13 9.78
CA GLN A 123 40.57 -30.12 10.77
C GLN A 123 40.42 -28.68 10.28
N ILE A 124 40.68 -28.40 8.99
CA ILE A 124 40.49 -27.06 8.41
C ILE A 124 39.00 -26.70 8.33
N LEU A 125 38.13 -27.65 7.96
CA LEU A 125 36.68 -27.43 7.93
C LEU A 125 36.10 -27.27 9.35
N GLN A 126 36.55 -28.06 10.33
CA GLN A 126 36.18 -27.89 11.74
C GLN A 126 36.61 -26.52 12.28
N GLY A 127 37.86 -26.12 12.01
CA GLY A 127 38.38 -24.81 12.42
C GLY A 127 37.70 -23.62 11.73
N LYS A 128 37.24 -23.79 10.48
CA LYS A 128 36.48 -22.74 9.77
C LYS A 128 35.00 -22.71 10.17
N ALA A 129 34.37 -23.85 10.45
CA ALA A 129 32.97 -23.92 10.85
C ALA A 129 32.72 -23.39 12.28
N GLN A 130 33.58 -23.75 13.24
CA GLN A 130 33.48 -23.22 14.62
C GLN A 130 33.66 -21.70 14.68
N GLY A 131 34.41 -21.13 13.74
CA GLY A 131 34.60 -19.69 13.64
C GLY A 131 33.63 -18.97 12.72
N PHE A 132 32.78 -19.65 11.92
CA PHE A 132 32.01 -18.97 10.87
C PHE A 132 30.89 -18.09 11.42
N GLY A 133 30.14 -18.57 12.42
CA GLY A 133 29.10 -17.79 13.09
C GLY A 133 29.66 -16.59 13.85
N GLU A 134 30.75 -16.79 14.59
CA GLU A 134 31.47 -15.68 15.22
C GLU A 134 32.08 -14.75 14.18
N ARG A 135 32.68 -15.23 13.09
CA ARG A 135 33.25 -14.38 12.03
C ARG A 135 32.20 -13.63 11.25
N LEU A 136 31.00 -14.18 11.03
CA LEU A 136 29.90 -13.47 10.37
C LEU A 136 29.30 -12.42 11.31
N LYS A 137 29.11 -12.75 12.59
CA LYS A 137 28.71 -11.78 13.61
C LYS A 137 29.77 -10.69 13.78
N THR A 138 31.04 -11.06 13.81
CA THR A 138 32.19 -10.15 13.86
C THR A 138 32.38 -9.41 12.56
N LEU A 139 31.99 -9.93 11.39
CA LEU A 139 32.06 -9.21 10.11
C LEU A 139 30.91 -8.23 9.97
N VAL A 140 29.68 -8.60 10.35
CA VAL A 140 28.54 -7.67 10.42
C VAL A 140 28.77 -6.62 11.49
N MET A 141 29.25 -7.01 12.68
CA MET A 141 29.61 -6.05 13.73
C MET A 141 30.88 -5.27 13.39
N ASN A 142 31.86 -5.82 12.69
CA ASN A 142 33.03 -5.04 12.26
C ASN A 142 32.70 -4.14 11.09
N GLU A 143 31.78 -4.49 10.18
CA GLU A 143 31.33 -3.57 9.14
C GLU A 143 30.39 -2.51 9.72
N LEU A 144 29.51 -2.85 10.66
CA LEU A 144 28.73 -1.86 11.41
C LEU A 144 29.63 -0.99 12.28
N ASN A 145 30.63 -1.54 12.97
CA ASN A 145 31.58 -0.79 13.78
C ASN A 145 32.62 -0.06 12.93
N SER A 146 32.95 -0.53 11.72
CA SER A 146 33.85 0.14 10.78
C SER A 146 33.12 1.25 10.04
N ALA A 147 31.85 1.05 9.66
CA ALA A 147 30.97 2.09 9.19
C ALA A 147 30.72 3.13 10.30
N ALA A 148 30.39 2.69 11.53
CA ALA A 148 30.23 3.57 12.68
C ALA A 148 31.54 4.22 13.13
N SER A 149 32.70 3.59 12.94
CA SER A 149 34.03 4.18 13.23
C SER A 149 34.48 5.12 12.13
N SER A 150 34.11 4.88 10.87
CA SER A 150 34.39 5.79 9.76
C SER A 150 33.48 7.02 9.82
N VAL A 151 32.22 6.82 10.20
CA VAL A 151 31.27 7.89 10.54
C VAL A 151 31.69 8.61 11.83
N GLY A 152 32.16 7.88 12.85
CA GLY A 152 32.64 8.44 14.10
C GLY A 152 34.01 9.12 14.04
N LYS A 153 34.80 8.84 13.00
CA LYS A 153 36.01 9.63 12.66
C LYS A 153 35.69 10.89 11.88
N ALA A 154 34.52 10.95 11.24
CA ALA A 154 34.02 12.10 10.49
C ALA A 154 33.13 13.02 11.35
N LEU A 155 32.54 12.51 12.43
CA LEU A 155 31.76 13.24 13.43
C LEU A 155 32.67 13.64 14.61
N GLU A 156 32.45 14.81 15.21
CA GLU A 156 33.23 15.27 16.36
C GLU A 156 33.02 14.32 17.57
N ALA A 157 33.97 14.33 18.53
CA ALA A 157 33.94 13.41 19.68
C ALA A 157 32.65 13.49 20.52
N ASP A 158 32.01 14.66 20.53
CA ASP A 158 30.74 14.90 21.22
C ASP A 158 29.56 14.22 20.51
N ASP A 159 29.56 14.14 19.17
CA ASP A 159 28.56 13.42 18.39
C ASP A 159 28.72 11.90 18.53
N CYS A 160 29.95 11.40 18.68
CA CYS A 160 30.22 9.99 18.98
C CYS A 160 29.71 9.57 20.36
N ALA A 161 29.87 10.43 21.37
CA ALA A 161 29.32 10.18 22.71
C ALA A 161 27.79 10.14 22.66
N ALA A 162 27.17 11.06 21.91
CA ALA A 162 25.73 11.06 21.67
C ALA A 162 25.23 9.79 20.94
N ILE A 163 26.02 9.24 20.00
CA ILE A 163 25.73 7.98 19.30
C ILE A 163 25.89 6.74 20.20
N LEU A 164 26.86 6.74 21.12
CA LEU A 164 27.04 5.63 22.07
C LEU A 164 25.96 5.63 23.17
N GLU A 165 25.58 6.80 23.66
CA GLU A 165 24.47 6.93 24.63
C GLU A 165 23.12 6.61 23.96
N TRP A 166 23.00 6.92 22.67
CA TRP A 166 21.90 6.51 21.80
C TRP A 166 21.75 5.00 21.72
N ASP A 167 22.82 4.23 21.57
CA ASP A 167 22.73 2.77 21.50
C ASP A 167 22.12 2.18 22.79
N SER A 168 22.44 2.74 23.97
CA SER A 168 21.87 2.27 25.24
C SER A 168 20.37 2.62 25.41
N ASN A 169 19.96 3.83 25.02
CA ASN A 169 18.58 4.30 25.18
C ASN A 169 17.65 3.78 24.07
N ILE A 170 18.19 3.58 22.86
CA ILE A 170 17.47 2.97 21.74
C ILE A 170 17.38 1.47 21.93
N SER A 171 18.46 0.76 22.27
CA SER A 171 18.37 -0.69 22.45
C SER A 171 17.35 -1.09 23.53
N ALA A 172 17.12 -0.25 24.54
CA ALA A 172 16.10 -0.46 25.56
C ALA A 172 14.66 -0.20 25.08
N ASN A 173 14.44 0.68 24.09
CA ASN A 173 13.11 1.17 23.71
C ASN A 173 12.74 0.93 22.24
N PHE A 174 13.66 0.42 21.43
CA PHE A 174 13.42 0.18 20.02
C PHE A 174 12.43 -0.97 19.85
N PRO A 175 11.37 -0.79 19.06
CA PRO A 175 10.47 -1.90 18.74
C PRO A 175 11.25 -3.03 18.10
N SER A 176 10.84 -4.27 18.39
CA SER A 176 11.32 -5.41 17.60
C SER A 176 10.98 -5.19 16.13
N LEU A 177 11.84 -5.69 15.24
CA LEU A 177 11.64 -5.57 13.80
C LEU A 177 10.29 -6.20 13.36
N SER A 178 9.78 -7.20 14.09
CA SER A 178 8.44 -7.76 13.86
C SER A 178 7.32 -6.74 14.10
N VAL A 179 7.44 -5.88 15.11
CA VAL A 179 6.46 -4.81 15.41
C VAL A 179 6.52 -3.71 14.35
N LEU A 180 7.71 -3.36 13.86
CA LEU A 180 7.86 -2.39 12.77
C LEU A 180 7.20 -2.89 11.46
N LEU A 181 7.48 -4.15 11.09
CA LEU A 181 6.85 -4.78 9.92
C LEU A 181 5.33 -4.89 10.06
N ALA A 182 4.85 -5.28 11.24
CA ALA A 182 3.41 -5.32 11.52
C ALA A 182 2.79 -3.92 11.41
N GLY A 183 3.45 -2.89 11.97
CA GLY A 183 3.04 -1.49 11.94
C GLY A 183 2.86 -0.95 10.52
N LEU A 184 3.72 -1.35 9.58
CA LEU A 184 3.63 -0.94 8.17
C LEU A 184 2.35 -1.45 7.49
N LEU A 185 1.85 -2.61 7.91
CA LEU A 185 0.68 -3.25 7.30
C LEU A 185 -0.64 -2.82 7.94
N VAL A 186 -0.60 -2.24 9.14
CA VAL A 186 -1.80 -1.84 9.87
C VAL A 186 -2.73 -0.93 9.06
N PRO A 187 -2.27 0.16 8.41
CA PRO A 187 -3.18 1.07 7.70
C PRO A 187 -3.95 0.38 6.58
N VAL A 188 -3.28 -0.52 5.86
CA VAL A 188 -3.88 -1.33 4.79
C VAL A 188 -4.90 -2.29 5.40
N ASN A 189 -4.53 -3.02 6.45
CA ASN A 189 -5.43 -3.98 7.09
C ASN A 189 -6.66 -3.29 7.72
N LEU A 190 -6.50 -2.13 8.37
CA LEU A 190 -7.62 -1.35 8.90
C LEU A 190 -8.57 -0.90 7.78
N SER A 191 -8.04 -0.50 6.63
CA SER A 191 -8.84 -0.07 5.47
C SER A 191 -9.62 -1.24 4.86
N ILE A 192 -8.98 -2.38 4.67
CA ILE A 192 -9.63 -3.62 4.18
C ILE A 192 -10.73 -4.04 5.16
N ASN A 193 -10.44 -4.11 6.46
CA ASN A 193 -11.44 -4.48 7.47
C ASN A 193 -12.61 -3.50 7.52
N TYR A 194 -12.35 -2.20 7.39
CA TYR A 194 -13.41 -1.19 7.31
C TYR A 194 -14.33 -1.45 6.10
N ALA A 195 -13.77 -1.64 4.91
CA ALA A 195 -14.54 -1.95 3.70
C ALA A 195 -15.35 -3.25 3.83
N CYS A 196 -14.76 -4.29 4.43
CA CYS A 196 -15.45 -5.55 4.73
C CYS A 196 -16.62 -5.36 5.73
N HIS A 197 -16.48 -4.50 6.74
CA HIS A 197 -17.59 -4.23 7.66
C HIS A 197 -18.69 -3.39 7.00
N VAL A 198 -18.33 -2.35 6.24
CA VAL A 198 -19.28 -1.49 5.51
C VAL A 198 -20.10 -2.32 4.52
N SER A 199 -19.43 -3.07 3.64
CA SER A 199 -20.10 -3.90 2.63
C SER A 199 -21.06 -4.90 3.26
N GLN A 200 -20.64 -5.61 4.32
CA GLN A 200 -21.50 -6.56 5.03
C GLN A 200 -22.71 -5.90 5.71
N VAL A 201 -22.53 -4.72 6.32
CA VAL A 201 -23.64 -3.99 6.95
C VAL A 201 -24.67 -3.54 5.91
N PHE A 202 -24.24 -2.87 4.84
CA PHE A 202 -25.17 -2.22 3.92
C PHE A 202 -25.70 -3.13 2.81
N LEU A 203 -24.90 -4.10 2.34
CA LEU A 203 -25.30 -4.97 1.23
C LEU A 203 -25.97 -6.26 1.70
N VAL A 204 -25.72 -6.70 2.94
CA VAL A 204 -26.21 -7.99 3.46
C VAL A 204 -27.15 -7.79 4.65
N LEU A 205 -26.62 -7.29 5.76
CA LEU A 205 -27.33 -7.30 7.04
C LEU A 205 -28.52 -6.33 7.05
N LEU A 206 -28.35 -5.11 6.54
CA LEU A 206 -29.43 -4.11 6.54
C LEU A 206 -30.62 -4.54 5.68
N PRO A 207 -30.47 -4.94 4.40
CA PRO A 207 -31.59 -5.41 3.58
C PRO A 207 -32.32 -6.61 4.21
N ILE A 208 -31.56 -7.58 4.74
CA ILE A 208 -32.14 -8.76 5.36
C ILE A 208 -32.86 -8.39 6.66
N GLY A 209 -32.27 -7.51 7.48
CA GLY A 209 -32.87 -7.02 8.71
C GLY A 209 -34.20 -6.29 8.46
N VAL A 210 -34.24 -5.42 7.45
CA VAL A 210 -35.47 -4.71 7.04
C VAL A 210 -36.54 -5.70 6.58
N VAL A 211 -36.17 -6.65 5.72
CA VAL A 211 -37.13 -7.59 5.13
C VAL A 211 -37.64 -8.60 6.17
N THR A 212 -36.81 -9.06 7.12
CA THR A 212 -37.23 -9.95 8.22
C THR A 212 -38.06 -9.22 9.29
N ALA A 213 -37.76 -7.95 9.57
CA ALA A 213 -38.60 -7.13 10.44
C ALA A 213 -39.97 -6.86 9.81
N LEU A 214 -39.99 -6.55 8.51
CA LEU A 214 -41.23 -6.35 7.76
C LEU A 214 -42.09 -7.62 7.72
N SER A 215 -41.47 -8.79 7.56
CA SER A 215 -42.21 -10.05 7.57
C SER A 215 -42.86 -10.37 8.92
N GLU A 216 -42.15 -10.15 10.03
CA GLU A 216 -42.76 -10.34 11.37
C GLU A 216 -43.89 -9.35 11.64
N TYR A 217 -43.81 -8.12 11.11
CA TYR A 217 -44.87 -7.14 11.23
C TYR A 217 -46.10 -7.51 10.39
N ALA A 218 -45.90 -7.79 9.11
CA ALA A 218 -46.99 -8.04 8.17
C ALA A 218 -47.69 -9.40 8.38
N ASP A 219 -46.93 -10.43 8.76
CA ASP A 219 -47.47 -11.78 8.93
C ASP A 219 -47.80 -12.12 10.39
N ARG A 220 -47.86 -11.13 11.30
CA ARG A 220 -48.07 -11.35 12.74
C ARG A 220 -49.29 -12.23 13.04
N ASP A 221 -50.40 -11.96 12.34
CA ASP A 221 -51.69 -12.63 12.55
C ASP A 221 -51.91 -13.83 11.63
N HIS A 222 -50.99 -14.10 10.70
CA HIS A 222 -51.11 -15.18 9.72
C HIS A 222 -50.33 -16.43 10.14
N SER A 223 -51.03 -17.48 10.56
CA SER A 223 -50.38 -18.76 10.87
C SER A 223 -49.79 -19.41 9.61
N CYS A 224 -48.70 -20.16 9.79
CA CYS A 224 -48.07 -20.93 8.72
C CYS A 224 -47.74 -22.32 9.27
N THR A 225 -48.74 -23.21 9.25
CA THR A 225 -48.62 -24.60 9.71
C THR A 225 -47.95 -25.49 8.67
N SER A 226 -48.11 -25.17 7.38
CA SER A 226 -47.61 -25.97 6.26
C SER A 226 -46.10 -25.93 6.07
N ILE A 227 -45.41 -24.90 6.59
CA ILE A 227 -43.95 -24.76 6.50
C ILE A 227 -43.37 -24.77 7.92
N PRO A 228 -42.95 -25.93 8.44
CA PRO A 228 -42.51 -26.05 9.81
C PRO A 228 -41.25 -25.21 10.05
N GLY A 229 -41.26 -24.43 11.13
CA GLY A 229 -40.11 -23.64 11.55
C GLY A 229 -39.91 -22.30 10.81
N LEU A 230 -40.75 -21.92 9.84
CA LEU A 230 -40.55 -20.68 9.06
C LEU A 230 -40.52 -19.41 9.94
N ARG A 231 -41.46 -19.27 10.87
CA ARG A 231 -41.47 -18.14 11.83
C ARG A 231 -40.29 -18.17 12.80
N LEU A 232 -39.89 -19.36 13.24
CA LEU A 232 -38.71 -19.51 14.10
C LEU A 232 -37.44 -19.08 13.35
N TRP A 233 -37.31 -19.48 12.08
CA TRP A 233 -36.24 -19.05 11.20
C TRP A 233 -36.20 -17.53 11.04
N ALA A 234 -37.35 -16.88 10.79
CA ALA A 234 -37.43 -15.43 10.61
C ALA A 234 -36.95 -14.68 11.87
N ARG A 235 -37.37 -15.11 13.06
CA ARG A 235 -36.95 -14.53 14.34
C ARG A 235 -35.48 -14.75 14.64
N ILE A 236 -34.98 -15.98 14.46
CA ILE A 236 -33.54 -16.28 14.65
C ILE A 236 -32.71 -15.41 13.71
N THR A 237 -33.10 -15.34 12.45
CA THR A 237 -32.41 -14.56 11.42
C THR A 237 -32.42 -13.07 11.76
N ALA A 238 -33.57 -12.50 12.14
CA ALA A 238 -33.68 -11.11 12.56
C ALA A 238 -32.79 -10.79 13.77
N CYS A 239 -32.81 -11.64 14.80
CA CYS A 239 -31.98 -11.49 15.99
C CYS A 239 -30.48 -11.57 15.67
N THR A 240 -30.07 -12.57 14.87
CA THR A 240 -28.67 -12.74 14.45
C THR A 240 -28.21 -11.55 13.62
N VAL A 241 -29.00 -11.09 12.65
CA VAL A 241 -28.68 -9.93 11.81
C VAL A 241 -28.53 -8.67 12.64
N LEU A 242 -29.45 -8.38 13.56
CA LEU A 242 -29.39 -7.22 14.42
C LEU A 242 -28.14 -7.24 15.31
N LEU A 243 -27.85 -8.38 15.95
CA LEU A 243 -26.67 -8.55 16.80
C LEU A 243 -25.37 -8.34 16.03
N VAL A 244 -25.21 -9.03 14.89
CA VAL A 244 -24.00 -8.94 14.06
C VAL A 244 -23.85 -7.54 13.47
N MET A 245 -24.94 -6.90 13.05
CA MET A 245 -24.93 -5.54 12.53
C MET A 245 -24.45 -4.54 13.58
N CYS A 246 -24.98 -4.61 14.81
CA CYS A 246 -24.54 -3.76 15.91
C CYS A 246 -23.04 -3.94 16.21
N CYS A 247 -22.56 -5.18 16.28
CA CYS A 247 -21.13 -5.45 16.49
C CYS A 247 -20.26 -4.89 15.36
N ARG A 248 -20.66 -5.06 14.09
CA ARG A 248 -19.93 -4.50 12.94
C ARG A 248 -19.91 -2.97 12.95
N LEU A 249 -21.00 -2.31 13.33
CA LEU A 249 -21.05 -0.85 13.47
C LEU A 249 -20.12 -0.35 14.59
N ILE A 250 -20.03 -1.05 15.72
CA ILE A 250 -19.07 -0.73 16.79
C ILE A 250 -17.64 -0.87 16.27
N MET A 251 -17.35 -1.95 15.53
CA MET A 251 -16.03 -2.17 14.92
C MET A 251 -15.67 -1.09 13.90
N MET A 252 -16.62 -0.68 13.05
CA MET A 252 -16.43 0.44 12.13
C MET A 252 -16.07 1.73 12.87
N LYS A 253 -16.78 2.07 13.96
CA LYS A 253 -16.47 3.25 14.78
C LYS A 253 -15.06 3.16 15.36
N ARG A 254 -14.67 2.00 15.92
CA ARG A 254 -13.32 1.78 16.45
C ARG A 254 -12.24 1.95 15.38
N ILE A 255 -12.43 1.36 14.20
CA ILE A 255 -11.49 1.48 13.07
C ILE A 255 -11.37 2.93 12.61
N THR A 256 -12.49 3.66 12.49
CA THR A 256 -12.44 5.08 12.11
C THR A 256 -11.74 5.95 13.15
N SER A 257 -11.88 5.65 14.44
CA SER A 257 -11.15 6.34 15.51
C SER A 257 -9.65 6.06 15.37
N ALA A 258 -9.27 4.78 15.25
CA ALA A 258 -7.88 4.36 15.07
C ALA A 258 -7.23 5.00 13.83
N GLN A 259 -7.95 5.07 12.71
CA GLN A 259 -7.45 5.73 11.50
C GLN A 259 -7.27 7.24 11.69
N ARG A 260 -8.16 7.92 12.42
CA ARG A 260 -7.99 9.34 12.75
C ARG A 260 -6.78 9.58 13.64
N ASP A 261 -6.61 8.75 14.68
CA ASP A 261 -5.47 8.86 15.59
C ASP A 261 -4.14 8.65 14.84
N LEU A 262 -4.10 7.68 13.92
CA LEU A 262 -2.91 7.44 13.09
C LEU A 262 -2.64 8.55 12.08
N ARG A 263 -3.67 9.13 11.47
CA ARG A 263 -3.52 10.28 10.57
C ARG A 263 -3.01 11.50 11.32
N ALA A 264 -3.57 11.81 12.50
CA ALA A 264 -3.12 12.91 13.33
C ALA A 264 -1.64 12.76 13.73
N LYS A 265 -1.20 11.56 14.14
CA LYS A 265 0.22 11.31 14.42
C LYS A 265 1.08 11.40 13.15
N SER A 266 0.64 10.83 12.03
CA SER A 266 1.36 10.90 10.77
C SER A 266 1.50 12.33 10.25
N GLU A 267 0.49 13.18 10.42
CA GLU A 267 0.51 14.61 10.08
C GLU A 267 1.49 15.37 10.98
N ALA A 268 1.55 15.04 12.28
CA ALA A 268 2.54 15.61 13.18
C ALA A 268 3.99 15.24 12.80
N VAL A 269 4.24 14.01 12.34
CA VAL A 269 5.56 13.63 11.81
C VAL A 269 5.84 14.34 10.49
N ARG A 270 4.82 14.46 9.62
CA ARG A 270 4.95 15.14 8.33
C ARG A 270 5.18 16.64 8.47
N SER A 271 4.59 17.30 9.46
CA SER A 271 4.83 18.72 9.71
C SER A 271 6.24 18.98 10.24
N LYS A 272 6.78 18.08 11.07
CA LYS A 272 8.19 18.10 11.47
C LYS A 272 9.13 17.93 10.27
N LEU A 273 8.82 16.96 9.38
CA LEU A 273 9.55 16.80 8.11
C LEU A 273 9.52 18.05 7.24
N ALA A 274 8.34 18.66 7.07
CA ALA A 274 8.20 19.87 6.27
C ALA A 274 8.95 21.07 6.88
N HIS A 275 9.14 21.09 8.20
CA HIS A 275 9.99 22.10 8.85
C HIS A 275 11.47 21.86 8.53
N LEU A 276 11.93 20.60 8.57
CA LEU A 276 13.31 20.23 8.24
C LEU A 276 13.62 20.41 6.75
N GLU A 277 12.63 20.19 5.87
CA GLU A 277 12.79 20.38 4.42
C GLU A 277 12.95 21.85 4.03
N LYS A 278 12.40 22.78 4.82
CA LYS A 278 12.55 24.23 4.58
C LYS A 278 13.96 24.73 4.84
N ASP A 279 14.73 24.06 5.69
CA ASP A 279 16.12 24.40 5.94
C ASP A 279 17.04 23.17 5.86
N PRO A 280 17.34 22.69 4.63
CA PRO A 280 18.13 21.48 4.44
C PRO A 280 19.60 21.66 4.87
N ARG A 281 20.04 22.91 5.13
CA ARG A 281 21.41 23.21 5.57
C ARG A 281 21.62 22.97 7.07
N ASP A 282 20.53 22.96 7.85
CA ASP A 282 20.55 22.77 9.30
C ASP A 282 20.09 21.38 9.74
N LEU A 283 20.04 20.42 8.82
CA LEU A 283 19.59 19.06 9.10
C LEU A 283 20.62 18.31 9.94
N SER A 284 20.49 18.43 11.27
CA SER A 284 21.40 17.80 12.21
C SER A 284 21.14 16.29 12.31
N PHE A 285 22.17 15.52 12.70
CA PHE A 285 21.99 14.10 13.01
C PHE A 285 20.94 13.87 14.11
N THR A 286 20.79 14.85 15.03
CA THR A 286 19.76 14.83 16.06
C THR A 286 18.35 14.91 15.48
N ASP A 287 18.13 15.68 14.41
CA ASP A 287 16.82 15.79 13.74
C ASP A 287 16.47 14.50 13.00
N LEU A 288 17.43 13.90 12.30
CA LEU A 288 17.26 12.59 11.65
C LEU A 288 16.92 11.51 12.68
N ARG A 289 17.55 11.55 13.85
CA ARG A 289 17.27 10.64 14.96
C ARG A 289 15.85 10.84 15.50
N GLU A 290 15.44 12.08 15.74
CA GLU A 290 14.09 12.39 16.21
C GLU A 290 13.04 11.93 15.20
N LEU A 291 13.30 12.15 13.91
CA LEU A 291 12.45 11.71 12.82
C LEU A 291 12.30 10.19 12.77
N PHE A 292 13.40 9.44 12.86
CA PHE A 292 13.37 7.98 12.89
C PHE A 292 12.62 7.46 14.11
N ALA A 293 12.88 8.04 15.29
CA ALA A 293 12.17 7.72 16.51
C ALA A 293 10.66 8.04 16.39
N ALA A 294 10.28 9.11 15.70
CA ALA A 294 8.89 9.49 15.46
C ALA A 294 8.18 8.51 14.51
N HIS A 295 8.85 8.07 13.44
CA HIS A 295 8.33 7.03 12.55
C HIS A 295 8.19 5.68 13.27
N ALA A 296 9.20 5.23 14.02
CA ALA A 296 9.13 3.99 14.79
C ALA A 296 7.99 4.01 15.81
N SER A 297 7.78 5.14 16.49
CA SER A 297 6.65 5.33 17.41
C SER A 297 5.29 5.33 16.70
N THR A 298 5.21 5.93 15.51
CA THR A 298 3.97 5.90 14.70
C THR A 298 3.62 4.46 14.30
N LEU A 299 4.61 3.65 13.94
CA LEU A 299 4.42 2.23 13.61
C LEU A 299 4.02 1.40 14.83
N GLN A 300 4.63 1.63 16.00
CA GLN A 300 4.21 1.02 17.27
C GLN A 300 2.77 1.39 17.62
N GLN A 301 2.41 2.67 17.52
CA GLN A 301 1.04 3.14 17.75
C GLN A 301 0.07 2.44 16.81
N ALA A 302 0.44 2.24 15.54
CA ALA A 302 -0.40 1.53 14.58
C ALA A 302 -0.74 0.13 15.09
N VAL A 303 0.25 -0.63 15.56
CA VAL A 303 0.02 -1.97 16.14
C VAL A 303 -0.90 -1.91 17.37
N VAL A 304 -0.74 -0.90 18.24
CA VAL A 304 -1.61 -0.71 19.42
C VAL A 304 -3.05 -0.40 19.01
N CYS A 305 -3.24 0.52 18.05
CA CYS A 305 -4.54 0.90 17.51
C CYS A 305 -5.24 -0.29 16.85
N GLU A 306 -4.50 -1.11 16.11
CA GLU A 306 -5.01 -2.33 15.50
C GLU A 306 -5.48 -3.34 16.56
N SER A 307 -4.67 -3.57 17.60
CA SER A 307 -5.06 -4.46 18.71
C SER A 307 -6.35 -4.00 19.39
N HIS A 308 -6.55 -2.69 19.55
CA HIS A 308 -7.79 -2.14 20.08
C HIS A 308 -8.99 -2.41 19.16
N CYS A 309 -8.77 -2.40 17.85
CA CYS A 309 -9.78 -2.75 16.87
C CYS A 309 -10.09 -4.25 16.90
N THR A 310 -9.10 -5.14 17.03
CA THR A 310 -9.28 -6.60 17.01
C THR A 310 -9.76 -7.19 18.33
N SER A 311 -10.63 -6.49 19.06
CA SER A 311 -11.14 -6.94 20.37
C SER A 311 -11.68 -8.37 20.28
N PRO A 312 -11.21 -9.31 21.12
CA PRO A 312 -11.55 -10.72 20.99
C PRO A 312 -13.06 -10.93 21.13
N VAL A 313 -13.71 -10.20 22.05
CA VAL A 313 -15.16 -10.31 22.28
C VAL A 313 -15.96 -9.97 21.03
N MET A 314 -15.65 -8.85 20.36
CA MET A 314 -16.38 -8.45 19.15
C MET A 314 -16.12 -9.39 17.97
N SER A 315 -14.87 -9.83 17.80
CA SER A 315 -14.50 -10.83 16.78
C SER A 315 -15.26 -12.14 17.00
N HIS A 316 -15.35 -12.63 18.25
CA HIS A 316 -16.10 -13.85 18.57
C HIS A 316 -17.60 -13.72 18.31
N ILE A 317 -18.22 -12.59 18.65
CA ILE A 317 -19.65 -12.37 18.35
C ILE A 317 -19.89 -12.32 16.85
N ILE A 318 -19.05 -11.62 16.09
CA ILE A 318 -19.16 -11.55 14.63
C ILE A 318 -18.93 -12.92 13.99
N GLY A 319 -17.89 -13.64 14.41
CA GLY A 319 -17.54 -14.97 13.91
C GLY A 319 -18.65 -16.00 14.18
N LEU A 320 -19.09 -16.09 15.43
CA LEU A 320 -20.18 -17.00 15.82
C LEU A 320 -21.50 -16.61 15.15
N GLY A 321 -21.83 -15.32 15.10
CA GLY A 321 -23.04 -14.83 14.41
C GLY A 321 -23.02 -15.13 12.91
N THR A 322 -21.86 -15.01 12.26
CA THR A 322 -21.68 -15.37 10.85
C THR A 322 -21.76 -16.88 10.64
N LEU A 323 -21.27 -17.70 11.59
CA LEU A 323 -21.46 -19.15 11.56
C LEU A 323 -22.94 -19.54 11.67
N ILE A 324 -23.68 -18.93 12.61
CA ILE A 324 -25.13 -19.12 12.74
C ILE A 324 -25.85 -18.69 11.47
N TRP A 325 -25.42 -17.59 10.84
CA TRP A 325 -25.93 -17.14 9.55
C TRP A 325 -25.73 -18.17 8.43
N LEU A 326 -24.55 -18.79 8.33
CA LEU A 326 -24.29 -19.86 7.36
C LEU A 326 -25.18 -21.09 7.61
N LEU A 327 -25.34 -21.51 8.86
CA LEU A 327 -26.25 -22.61 9.22
C LEU A 327 -27.71 -22.26 8.88
N SER A 328 -28.14 -21.03 9.16
CA SER A 328 -29.45 -20.51 8.76
C SER A 328 -29.63 -20.51 7.24
N THR A 329 -28.57 -20.23 6.47
CA THR A 329 -28.59 -20.26 5.00
C THR A 329 -28.83 -21.68 4.48
N PHE A 330 -28.15 -22.69 5.05
CA PHE A 330 -28.41 -24.10 4.70
C PHE A 330 -29.84 -24.52 5.05
N TYR A 331 -30.33 -24.11 6.23
CA TYR A 331 -31.71 -24.39 6.62
C TYR A 331 -32.73 -23.69 5.71
N ASN A 332 -32.48 -22.44 5.33
CA ASN A 332 -33.33 -21.70 4.39
C ASN A 332 -33.34 -22.35 3.00
N THR A 333 -32.19 -22.84 2.55
CA THR A 333 -32.07 -23.63 1.30
C THR A 333 -32.93 -24.89 1.37
N TYR A 334 -32.89 -25.61 2.51
CA TYR A 334 -33.76 -26.75 2.76
C TYR A 334 -35.25 -26.37 2.73
N LEU A 335 -35.66 -25.30 3.44
CA LEU A 335 -37.05 -24.82 3.44
C LEU A 335 -37.52 -24.45 2.02
N TYR A 336 -36.65 -23.81 1.25
CA TYR A 336 -36.93 -23.41 -0.12
C TYR A 336 -37.25 -24.62 -1.01
N PHE A 337 -36.37 -25.63 -1.03
CA PHE A 337 -36.56 -26.82 -1.87
C PHE A 337 -37.67 -27.74 -1.37
N ALA A 338 -37.80 -27.93 -0.06
CA ALA A 338 -38.77 -28.87 0.51
C ALA A 338 -40.21 -28.34 0.51
N TYR A 339 -40.41 -27.03 0.64
CA TYR A 339 -41.75 -26.45 0.84
C TYR A 339 -42.09 -25.32 -0.13
N MET A 340 -41.17 -24.38 -0.39
CA MET A 340 -41.51 -23.18 -1.16
C MET A 340 -41.50 -23.39 -2.67
N PHE A 341 -40.84 -24.44 -3.14
CA PHE A 341 -40.84 -24.85 -4.54
C PHE A 341 -42.03 -25.78 -4.89
N VAL A 342 -42.67 -26.38 -3.89
CA VAL A 342 -43.80 -27.29 -4.09
C VAL A 342 -45.07 -26.48 -4.38
N PRO A 343 -45.69 -26.63 -5.58
CA PRO A 343 -46.95 -25.96 -5.89
C PRO A 343 -48.02 -26.33 -4.87
N GLY A 344 -48.80 -25.34 -4.41
CA GLY A 344 -49.89 -25.57 -3.48
C GLY A 344 -49.53 -25.56 -1.99
N VAL A 345 -48.32 -25.14 -1.60
CA VAL A 345 -47.95 -24.98 -0.18
C VAL A 345 -48.11 -23.52 0.30
N VAL A 346 -47.97 -22.55 -0.60
CA VAL A 346 -48.04 -21.10 -0.29
C VAL A 346 -49.37 -20.52 -0.79
N ALA A 347 -50.12 -19.84 0.07
CA ALA A 347 -51.35 -19.16 -0.32
C ALA A 347 -51.01 -17.85 -1.05
N PHE A 348 -51.21 -17.82 -2.37
CA PHE A 348 -51.09 -16.58 -3.16
C PHE A 348 -52.40 -15.79 -3.27
N HIS A 349 -53.54 -16.41 -2.94
CA HIS A 349 -54.86 -15.78 -3.01
C HIS A 349 -55.44 -15.60 -1.60
N PRO A 350 -56.06 -14.45 -1.25
CA PRO A 350 -56.63 -14.22 0.08
C PRO A 350 -57.62 -15.30 0.53
N ALA A 351 -58.41 -15.85 -0.40
CA ALA A 351 -59.36 -16.92 -0.08
C ALA A 351 -58.69 -18.24 0.36
N ALA A 352 -57.43 -18.47 -0.02
CA ALA A 352 -56.68 -19.64 0.42
C ALA A 352 -55.98 -19.42 1.79
N ALA A 353 -56.03 -18.20 2.34
CA ALA A 353 -55.40 -17.89 3.63
C ALA A 353 -56.15 -18.51 4.83
N GLU A 354 -57.43 -18.84 4.67
CA GLU A 354 -58.25 -19.49 5.71
C GLU A 354 -58.04 -21.01 5.77
N ASP A 355 -57.50 -21.63 4.71
CA ASP A 355 -57.28 -23.08 4.67
C ASP A 355 -55.94 -23.43 5.36
N PRO A 356 -55.97 -24.25 6.43
CA PRO A 356 -54.77 -24.61 7.20
C PRO A 356 -53.74 -25.42 6.41
N SER A 357 -54.11 -25.89 5.21
CA SER A 357 -53.23 -26.59 4.28
C SER A 357 -52.22 -25.65 3.62
N TYR A 358 -52.49 -24.33 3.60
CA TYR A 358 -51.61 -23.35 2.97
C TYR A 358 -50.95 -22.41 4.00
N CYS A 359 -49.75 -21.96 3.68
CA CYS A 359 -49.08 -20.91 4.43
C CYS A 359 -49.58 -19.52 3.99
N ALA A 360 -50.26 -18.80 4.88
CA ALA A 360 -50.72 -17.42 4.65
C ALA A 360 -49.63 -16.35 4.88
N ALA A 361 -48.49 -16.73 5.46
CA ALA A 361 -47.36 -15.83 5.77
C ALA A 361 -46.50 -15.50 4.52
N TRP A 362 -47.12 -14.86 3.53
CA TRP A 362 -46.52 -14.62 2.22
C TRP A 362 -45.32 -13.66 2.27
N VAL A 363 -45.31 -12.68 3.19
CA VAL A 363 -44.18 -11.75 3.34
C VAL A 363 -42.96 -12.47 3.88
N THR A 364 -43.15 -13.42 4.81
CA THR A 364 -42.10 -14.27 5.38
C THR A 364 -41.53 -15.22 4.34
N VAL A 365 -42.37 -15.79 3.47
CA VAL A 365 -41.91 -16.57 2.32
C VAL A 365 -41.10 -15.68 1.37
N CYS A 366 -41.57 -14.47 1.05
CA CYS A 366 -40.81 -13.52 0.24
C CYS A 366 -39.46 -13.15 0.89
N ALA A 367 -39.45 -12.89 2.19
CA ALA A 367 -38.27 -12.58 2.98
C ALA A 367 -37.22 -13.69 2.92
N SER A 368 -37.65 -14.94 3.04
CA SER A 368 -36.78 -16.12 2.94
C SER A 368 -36.12 -16.25 1.55
N LYS A 369 -36.86 -15.95 0.48
CA LYS A 369 -36.33 -15.97 -0.90
C LYS A 369 -35.30 -14.88 -1.13
N VAL A 370 -35.58 -13.66 -0.67
CA VAL A 370 -34.62 -12.55 -0.74
C VAL A 370 -33.38 -12.87 0.09
N ALA A 371 -33.55 -13.38 1.31
CA ALA A 371 -32.44 -13.78 2.17
C ALA A 371 -31.59 -14.89 1.53
N LEU A 372 -32.21 -15.86 0.84
CA LEU A 372 -31.48 -16.91 0.13
C LEU A 372 -30.63 -16.34 -1.01
N LEU A 373 -31.20 -15.45 -1.83
CA LEU A 373 -30.47 -14.81 -2.94
C LEU A 373 -29.26 -14.00 -2.44
N VAL A 374 -29.45 -13.20 -1.39
CA VAL A 374 -28.37 -12.43 -0.77
C VAL A 374 -27.34 -13.36 -0.11
N ALA A 375 -27.78 -14.42 0.55
CA ALA A 375 -26.88 -15.37 1.21
C ALA A 375 -26.00 -16.13 0.20
N VAL A 376 -26.54 -16.53 -0.95
CA VAL A 376 -25.76 -17.17 -2.02
C VAL A 376 -24.73 -16.21 -2.60
N LEU A 377 -25.10 -14.95 -2.87
CA LEU A 377 -24.19 -13.93 -3.40
C LEU A 377 -22.99 -13.67 -2.48
N PHE A 378 -23.21 -13.72 -1.16
CA PHE A 378 -22.17 -13.46 -0.15
C PHE A 378 -21.64 -14.73 0.54
N PHE A 379 -21.93 -15.92 0.00
CA PHE A 379 -21.60 -17.20 0.64
C PHE A 379 -20.10 -17.33 0.90
N PHE A 380 -19.28 -17.12 -0.14
CA PHE A 380 -17.83 -17.26 -0.03
C PHE A 380 -17.19 -16.23 0.90
N MET A 381 -17.66 -14.98 0.90
CA MET A 381 -17.17 -13.96 1.83
C MET A 381 -17.47 -14.32 3.30
N ASN A 382 -18.67 -14.84 3.56
CA ASN A 382 -19.04 -15.30 4.90
C ASN A 382 -18.25 -16.53 5.32
N LEU A 383 -17.99 -17.45 4.40
CA LEU A 383 -17.14 -18.62 4.63
C LEU A 383 -15.71 -18.22 4.99
N VAL A 384 -15.10 -17.31 4.22
CA VAL A 384 -13.76 -16.77 4.52
C VAL A 384 -13.74 -16.06 5.87
N THR A 385 -14.77 -15.28 6.20
CA THR A 385 -14.88 -14.61 7.51
C THR A 385 -14.85 -15.62 8.66
N VAL A 386 -15.63 -16.70 8.55
CA VAL A 386 -15.67 -17.75 9.58
C VAL A 386 -14.35 -18.52 9.63
N ALA A 387 -13.74 -18.82 8.48
CA ALA A 387 -12.45 -19.49 8.43
C ALA A 387 -11.33 -18.66 9.08
N LEU A 388 -11.25 -17.36 8.78
CA LEU A 388 -10.31 -16.44 9.41
C LEU A 388 -10.55 -16.32 10.92
N TRP A 389 -11.81 -16.28 11.34
CA TRP A 389 -12.17 -16.26 12.76
C TRP A 389 -11.74 -17.55 13.49
N ILE A 390 -11.96 -18.73 12.89
CA ILE A 390 -11.52 -20.01 13.44
C ILE A 390 -9.98 -20.02 13.51
N PHE A 391 -9.31 -19.64 12.42
CA PHE A 391 -7.85 -19.61 12.36
C PHE A 391 -7.27 -18.69 13.44
N GLN A 392 -7.81 -17.48 13.60
CA GLN A 392 -7.39 -16.55 14.65
C GLN A 392 -7.67 -17.10 16.05
N SER A 393 -8.82 -17.75 16.26
CA SER A 393 -9.15 -18.40 17.54
C SER A 393 -8.17 -19.52 17.88
N VAL A 394 -7.76 -20.30 16.87
CA VAL A 394 -6.78 -21.38 17.00
C VAL A 394 -5.38 -20.81 17.24
N LEU A 395 -4.97 -19.77 16.51
CA LEU A 395 -3.68 -19.10 16.70
C LEU A 395 -3.54 -18.44 18.08
N ASN A 396 -4.64 -17.94 18.64
CA ASN A 396 -4.67 -17.38 19.99
C ASN A 396 -4.53 -18.47 21.09
N SER A 397 -4.60 -19.76 20.73
CA SER A 397 -4.30 -20.83 21.68
C SER A 397 -2.80 -20.87 21.97
N SER A 398 -2.44 -20.80 23.25
CA SER A 398 -1.05 -20.90 23.71
C SER A 398 -0.36 -22.20 23.28
N ALA A 399 -1.12 -23.29 23.15
CA ALA A 399 -0.62 -24.59 22.70
C ALA A 399 -0.24 -24.58 21.21
N VAL A 400 -1.00 -23.89 20.36
CA VAL A 400 -0.71 -23.79 18.93
C VAL A 400 0.38 -22.77 18.68
N SER A 401 0.32 -21.62 19.38
CA SER A 401 1.33 -20.58 19.26
C SER A 401 2.73 -21.06 19.64
N SER A 402 2.85 -21.86 20.70
CA SER A 402 4.14 -22.46 21.10
C SER A 402 4.67 -23.45 20.06
N LYS A 403 3.79 -24.29 19.47
CA LYS A 403 4.17 -25.25 18.42
C LYS A 403 4.65 -24.58 17.14
N ILE A 404 3.90 -23.59 16.63
CA ILE A 404 4.30 -22.86 15.42
C ILE A 404 5.56 -22.02 15.68
N SER A 405 5.68 -21.41 16.87
CA SER A 405 6.91 -20.70 17.24
C SER A 405 8.11 -21.65 17.25
N MET A 406 7.97 -22.85 17.81
CA MET A 406 9.00 -23.89 17.79
C MET A 406 9.37 -24.31 16.37
N GLN A 407 8.40 -24.50 15.47
CA GLN A 407 8.66 -24.79 14.06
C GLN A 407 9.40 -23.64 13.35
N ALA A 408 9.04 -22.39 13.65
CA ALA A 408 9.77 -21.23 13.14
C ALA A 408 11.23 -21.22 13.62
N ARG A 409 11.49 -21.60 14.88
CA ARG A 409 12.87 -21.77 15.38
C ARG A 409 13.65 -22.85 14.64
N LEU A 410 13.00 -23.97 14.32
CA LEU A 410 13.62 -25.07 13.57
C LEU A 410 13.91 -24.65 12.11
N LEU A 411 13.04 -23.85 11.50
CA LEU A 411 13.28 -23.29 10.18
C LEU A 411 14.48 -22.32 10.17
N ASP A 412 14.58 -21.49 11.20
CA ASP A 412 15.68 -20.53 11.36
C ASP A 412 17.02 -21.22 11.64
N SER A 413 17.02 -22.27 12.46
CA SER A 413 18.23 -23.04 12.73
C SER A 413 18.73 -23.81 11.50
N ALA A 414 17.83 -24.17 10.58
CA ALA A 414 18.20 -24.76 9.29
C ALA A 414 18.78 -23.72 8.29
N ASN A 415 18.34 -22.46 8.36
CA ASN A 415 18.71 -21.40 7.41
C ASN A 415 19.74 -20.41 7.99
N PHE A 416 20.97 -20.89 8.22
CA PHE A 416 22.12 -20.07 8.62
C PHE A 416 21.98 -19.33 9.97
N GLY A 417 20.98 -19.67 10.79
CA GLY A 417 20.75 -19.05 12.10
C GLY A 417 20.18 -17.63 12.05
N ILE A 418 19.73 -17.15 10.88
CA ILE A 418 19.03 -15.87 10.76
C ILE A 418 17.56 -16.11 11.17
N PRO A 419 17.00 -15.38 12.16
CA PRO A 419 15.67 -15.63 12.69
C PRO A 419 14.53 -15.13 11.78
N ALA A 420 14.62 -15.35 10.46
CA ALA A 420 13.69 -14.81 9.47
C ALA A 420 12.29 -15.42 9.59
N GLY A 421 12.20 -16.74 9.79
CA GLY A 421 10.97 -17.48 10.04
C GLY A 421 10.29 -17.03 11.33
N GLN A 422 11.02 -16.92 12.44
CA GLN A 422 10.47 -16.36 13.69
C GLN A 422 9.98 -14.93 13.51
N LEU A 423 10.73 -14.10 12.79
CA LEU A 423 10.36 -12.71 12.52
C LEU A 423 9.05 -12.62 11.73
N LEU A 424 8.93 -13.37 10.63
CA LEU A 424 7.74 -13.39 9.78
C LEU A 424 6.54 -13.97 10.54
N VAL A 425 6.73 -15.09 11.24
CA VAL A 425 5.66 -15.71 12.02
C VAL A 425 5.16 -14.77 13.12
N LYS A 426 6.03 -14.03 13.81
CA LYS A 426 5.63 -13.00 14.79
C LYS A 426 5.00 -11.77 14.14
N ALA A 427 5.53 -11.30 13.02
CA ALA A 427 4.99 -10.10 12.35
C ALA A 427 3.57 -10.34 11.78
N PHE A 428 3.32 -11.53 11.24
CA PHE A 428 2.10 -11.82 10.46
C PHE A 428 1.10 -12.74 11.17
N LEU A 429 1.55 -13.77 11.89
CA LEU A 429 0.66 -14.78 12.48
C LEU A 429 0.44 -14.56 13.98
N PHE A 430 1.52 -14.41 14.73
CA PHE A 430 1.48 -14.11 16.16
C PHE A 430 1.74 -12.64 16.37
N ARG A 431 0.70 -11.83 16.11
CA ARG A 431 0.55 -10.57 16.84
C ARG A 431 0.22 -10.91 18.29
N ALA A 432 1.21 -11.49 18.96
CA ALA A 432 1.09 -12.02 20.28
C ALA A 432 0.72 -10.87 21.20
N GLU A 433 -0.18 -11.15 22.13
CA GLU A 433 -0.56 -10.20 23.17
C GLU A 433 0.68 -9.66 23.90
N SER A 434 1.76 -10.46 24.00
CA SER A 434 3.06 -10.01 24.52
C SER A 434 3.69 -8.88 23.73
N ASP A 435 3.77 -8.98 22.40
CA ASP A 435 4.43 -7.97 21.56
C ASP A 435 3.60 -6.68 21.55
N VAL A 436 2.27 -6.83 21.58
CA VAL A 436 1.35 -5.70 21.75
C VAL A 436 1.50 -5.07 23.13
N LEU A 437 1.64 -5.87 24.20
CA LEU A 437 1.85 -5.36 25.56
C LEU A 437 3.19 -4.63 25.67
N THR A 438 4.26 -5.16 25.05
CA THR A 438 5.55 -4.47 24.96
C THR A 438 5.43 -3.17 24.16
N ALA A 439 4.71 -3.17 23.03
CA ALA A 439 4.47 -1.95 22.26
C ALA A 439 3.64 -0.93 23.06
N LYS A 440 2.59 -1.37 23.78
CA LYS A 440 1.80 -0.51 24.69
C LYS A 440 2.66 0.07 25.80
N PHE A 441 3.50 -0.77 26.43
CA PHE A 441 4.41 -0.32 27.48
C PHE A 441 5.41 0.70 26.95
N ALA A 442 6.03 0.45 25.79
CA ALA A 442 6.97 1.38 25.16
C ALA A 442 6.29 2.72 24.80
N VAL A 443 5.08 2.67 24.21
CA VAL A 443 4.30 3.88 23.92
C VAL A 443 3.96 4.64 25.20
N SER A 444 3.46 3.97 26.25
CA SER A 444 3.12 4.63 27.51
C SER A 444 4.34 5.18 28.26
N MET A 445 5.48 4.49 28.22
CA MET A 445 6.73 4.97 28.79
C MET A 445 7.20 6.24 28.07
N ARG A 446 7.10 6.26 26.74
CA ARG A 446 7.45 7.44 25.94
C ARG A 446 6.50 8.61 26.21
N GLU A 447 5.20 8.38 26.22
CA GLU A 447 4.21 9.43 26.55
C GLU A 447 4.45 9.98 27.96
N SER A 448 4.79 9.12 28.92
CA SER A 448 5.18 9.55 30.27
C SER A 448 6.45 10.41 30.26
N SER A 449 7.48 10.01 29.50
CA SER A 449 8.72 10.77 29.36
C SER A 449 8.51 12.13 28.69
N GLU A 450 7.71 12.17 27.62
CA GLU A 450 7.35 13.40 26.89
C GLU A 450 6.57 14.36 27.80
N LEU A 451 5.60 13.85 28.57
CA LEU A 451 4.86 14.64 29.56
C LEU A 451 5.76 15.15 30.69
N ALA A 452 6.71 14.35 31.17
CA ALA A 452 7.67 14.76 32.18
C ALA A 452 8.60 15.88 31.68
N GLN A 453 9.05 15.80 30.42
CA GLN A 453 9.84 16.85 29.80
C GLN A 453 9.03 18.15 29.61
N LEU A 454 7.79 18.05 29.11
CA LEU A 454 6.90 19.20 28.98
C LEU A 454 6.60 19.85 30.34
N TYR A 455 6.46 19.04 31.39
CA TYR A 455 6.31 19.53 32.76
C TYR A 455 7.55 20.31 33.20
N ALA A 456 8.75 19.75 33.02
CA ALA A 456 10.01 20.41 33.37
C ALA A 456 10.22 21.73 32.60
N ASP A 457 9.93 21.75 31.29
CA ASP A 457 10.02 22.96 30.45
C ASP A 457 9.03 24.03 30.90
N THR A 458 7.79 23.62 31.23
CA THR A 458 6.76 24.53 31.73
C THR A 458 7.15 25.09 33.10
N GLU A 459 7.72 24.27 33.98
CA GLU A 459 8.24 24.68 35.28
C GLU A 459 9.42 25.66 35.12
N ALA A 460 10.34 25.41 34.20
CA ALA A 460 11.45 26.32 33.90
C ALA A 460 10.94 27.67 33.38
N ARG A 461 9.97 27.67 32.46
CA ARG A 461 9.32 28.89 31.96
C ARG A 461 8.60 29.65 33.08
N LEU A 462 7.89 28.93 33.95
CA LEU A 462 7.22 29.51 35.10
C LEU A 462 8.22 30.18 36.05
N ASN A 463 9.35 29.52 36.33
CA ASN A 463 10.40 30.07 37.19
C ASN A 463 11.08 31.30 36.56
N ALA A 464 11.35 31.29 35.25
CA ALA A 464 11.86 32.45 34.53
C ALA A 464 10.88 33.64 34.55
N LEU A 465 9.58 33.37 34.44
CA LEU A 465 8.52 34.38 34.59
C LEU A 465 8.47 34.94 36.01
N LYS A 466 8.56 34.08 37.04
CA LYS A 466 8.64 34.52 38.46
C LYS A 466 9.85 35.41 38.70
N GLU A 467 11.01 35.06 38.15
CA GLU A 467 12.21 35.89 38.26
C GLU A 467 12.05 37.25 37.58
N LYS A 468 11.38 37.30 36.41
CA LYS A 468 11.02 38.56 35.75
C LYS A 468 10.05 39.40 36.59
N VAL A 469 9.05 38.79 37.22
CA VAL A 469 8.12 39.46 38.13
C VAL A 469 8.89 40.05 39.32
N ASN A 470 9.71 39.25 40.01
CA ASN A 470 10.51 39.71 41.15
C ASN A 470 11.46 40.86 40.78
N ARG A 471 12.10 40.81 39.61
CA ARG A 471 12.92 41.93 39.08
C ARG A 471 12.11 43.21 38.89
N LYS A 472 10.88 43.08 38.37
CA LYS A 472 9.98 44.22 38.18
C LYS A 472 9.45 44.75 39.50
N GLU A 473 9.08 43.89 40.44
CA GLU A 473 8.68 44.28 41.80
C GLU A 473 9.80 45.03 42.51
N GLY A 474 11.05 44.53 42.46
CA GLY A 474 12.20 45.24 43.02
C GLY A 474 12.46 46.59 42.34
N SER A 475 12.20 46.70 41.03
CA SER A 475 12.29 47.96 40.31
C SER A 475 11.17 48.93 40.72
N VAL A 476 9.94 48.43 40.93
CA VAL A 476 8.80 49.21 41.44
C VAL A 476 9.08 49.70 42.86
N GLU A 477 9.63 48.84 43.73
CA GLU A 477 10.00 49.25 45.09
C GLU A 477 11.11 50.30 45.10
N LYS A 478 12.11 50.17 44.21
CA LYS A 478 13.16 51.18 44.02
C LYS A 478 12.57 52.51 43.53
N MET A 479 11.71 52.46 42.50
CA MET A 479 11.01 53.66 42.00
C MET A 479 10.13 54.28 43.08
N GLN A 480 9.44 53.48 43.89
CA GLN A 480 8.63 53.97 45.01
C GLN A 480 9.50 54.69 46.04
N LYS A 481 10.65 54.12 46.43
CA LYS A 481 11.60 54.77 47.33
C LYS A 481 12.17 56.06 46.75
N GLU A 482 12.46 56.10 45.46
CA GLU A 482 12.90 57.32 44.76
C GLU A 482 11.81 58.40 44.75
N ILE A 483 10.55 58.00 44.51
CA ILE A 483 9.37 58.86 44.56
C ILE A 483 9.17 59.43 45.98
N ASP A 484 9.27 58.58 47.01
CA ASP A 484 9.10 58.98 48.40
C ASP A 484 10.24 59.92 48.84
N ALA A 485 11.48 59.63 48.45
CA ALA A 485 12.66 60.49 48.70
C ALA A 485 12.56 61.85 48.01
N LEU A 486 11.87 61.91 46.87
CA LEU A 486 11.58 63.14 46.15
C LEU A 486 10.38 63.91 46.72
N GLY A 487 9.81 63.51 47.86
CA GLY A 487 8.75 64.26 48.55
C GLY A 487 7.33 63.78 48.28
N GLY A 488 7.15 62.54 47.81
CA GLY A 488 5.85 61.92 47.61
C GLY A 488 5.28 62.21 46.21
N GLY A 489 4.98 61.13 45.48
CA GLY A 489 4.51 61.15 44.10
C GLY A 489 3.01 61.38 43.97
N SER A 490 2.49 62.48 44.54
CA SER A 490 1.23 62.97 43.98
C SER A 490 1.55 63.50 42.58
N LEU A 491 0.71 63.15 41.61
CA LEU A 491 0.85 63.61 40.23
C LEU A 491 0.94 65.15 40.18
N GLU A 492 0.27 65.85 41.11
CA GLU A 492 0.42 67.30 41.31
C GLU A 492 1.86 67.75 41.63
N ALA A 493 2.62 67.04 42.49
CA ALA A 493 3.99 67.43 42.87
C ALA A 493 5.03 67.25 41.74
N SER A 494 4.78 66.32 40.81
CA SER A 494 5.59 66.15 39.59
C SER A 494 5.21 67.15 38.50
N VAL A 495 3.91 67.48 38.36
CA VAL A 495 3.43 68.52 37.43
C VAL A 495 3.93 69.91 37.86
N GLN A 496 3.98 70.20 39.17
CA GLN A 496 4.48 71.47 39.67
C GLN A 496 6.01 71.63 39.48
N ARG A 497 6.79 70.55 39.63
CA ARG A 497 8.24 70.54 39.31
C ARG A 497 8.54 70.64 37.81
N MET A 498 7.70 70.05 36.97
CA MET A 498 7.81 70.21 35.50
C MET A 498 7.42 71.62 35.05
N SER A 499 6.47 72.26 35.75
CA SER A 499 6.08 73.67 35.55
C SER A 499 7.18 74.65 35.97
N GLU A 500 7.91 74.39 37.06
CA GLU A 500 8.95 75.31 37.57
C GLU A 500 10.29 75.26 36.81
N LYS A 501 10.62 74.13 36.17
CA LYS A 501 11.92 73.96 35.48
C LYS A 501 11.93 74.22 33.98
N GLY A 502 10.80 74.63 33.37
CA GLY A 502 10.77 74.99 31.96
C GLY A 502 11.32 73.89 31.07
N LEU A 503 10.55 72.82 30.90
CA LEU A 503 10.94 71.66 30.08
C LEU A 503 11.17 72.08 28.63
N ASP A 504 12.45 72.11 28.24
CA ASP A 504 12.90 72.29 26.87
C ASP A 504 12.63 71.00 26.07
N PHE A 505 11.48 70.99 25.39
CA PHE A 505 11.04 69.87 24.55
C PHE A 505 12.03 69.52 23.44
N ASP A 506 12.87 70.47 23.01
CA ASP A 506 13.86 70.23 21.96
C ASP A 506 15.05 69.40 22.47
N GLN A 507 15.42 69.57 23.74
CA GLN A 507 16.46 68.75 24.37
C GLN A 507 16.06 67.28 24.53
N LEU A 508 14.79 67.03 24.86
CA LEU A 508 14.23 65.68 24.97
C LEU A 508 14.09 65.01 23.61
N ARG A 509 13.67 65.76 22.60
CA ARG A 509 13.62 65.28 21.22
C ARG A 509 15.01 64.92 20.70
N GLY A 510 16.02 65.74 20.99
CA GLY A 510 17.42 65.46 20.64
C GLY A 510 17.96 64.18 21.29
N LYS A 511 17.67 63.94 22.57
CA LYS A 511 18.06 62.70 23.27
C LYS A 511 17.34 61.46 22.74
N GLY A 512 16.06 61.60 22.38
CA GLY A 512 15.27 60.51 21.78
C GLY A 512 15.84 60.09 20.42
N VAL A 513 16.14 61.05 19.55
CA VAL A 513 16.76 60.78 18.24
C VAL A 513 18.14 60.12 18.40
N ALA A 514 18.96 60.60 19.34
CA ALA A 514 20.28 60.01 19.59
C ALA A 514 20.22 58.56 20.10
N MET A 515 19.23 58.19 20.93
CA MET A 515 19.06 56.80 21.37
C MET A 515 18.56 55.88 20.26
N VAL A 516 17.68 56.38 19.38
CA VAL A 516 17.20 55.61 18.22
C VAL A 516 18.34 55.38 17.22
N GLU A 517 19.19 56.39 16.99
CA GLU A 517 20.36 56.27 16.11
C GLU A 517 21.40 55.29 16.67
N ALA A 518 21.65 55.32 17.99
CA ALA A 518 22.55 54.38 18.65
C ALA A 518 22.05 52.93 18.58
N ALA A 519 20.73 52.72 18.70
CA ALA A 519 20.12 51.40 18.54
C ALA A 519 20.22 50.90 17.09
N HIS A 520 20.04 51.78 16.09
CA HIS A 520 20.23 51.44 14.68
C HIS A 520 21.68 51.06 14.34
N GLN A 521 22.67 51.75 14.91
CA GLN A 521 24.09 51.40 14.70
C GLN A 521 24.46 50.05 15.32
N GLN A 522 23.89 49.71 16.49
CA GLN A 522 24.12 48.40 17.11
C GLN A 522 23.49 47.26 16.30
N ALA A 523 22.30 47.47 15.73
CA ALA A 523 21.65 46.48 14.86
C ALA A 523 22.45 46.25 13.56
N ALA A 524 22.95 47.31 12.93
CA ALA A 524 23.75 47.19 11.70
C ALA A 524 25.08 46.44 11.91
N GLN A 525 25.72 46.58 13.08
CA GLN A 525 26.94 45.83 13.41
C GLN A 525 26.68 44.33 13.60
N MET A 526 25.52 43.95 14.13
CA MET A 526 25.14 42.54 14.27
C MET A 526 24.80 41.89 12.92
N GLU A 527 24.23 42.65 11.98
CA GLU A 527 23.87 42.16 10.65
C GLU A 527 25.11 41.79 9.82
N VAL A 528 26.15 42.63 9.84
CA VAL A 528 27.42 42.39 9.12
C VAL A 528 28.19 41.19 9.70
N ALA A 529 28.17 41.01 11.03
CA ALA A 529 28.83 39.87 11.67
C ALA A 529 28.14 38.54 11.32
N ALA A 530 26.80 38.54 11.19
CA ALA A 530 26.05 37.35 10.82
C ALA A 530 26.23 36.95 9.35
N THR A 531 26.43 37.91 8.43
CA THR A 531 26.61 37.61 7.01
C THR A 531 27.98 36.95 6.73
N ASP A 532 29.02 37.37 7.44
CA ASP A 532 30.40 36.90 7.26
C ASP A 532 30.62 35.45 7.76
N GLU A 533 29.77 34.96 8.68
CA GLU A 533 29.78 33.55 9.11
C GLU A 533 29.03 32.62 8.13
N ILE A 534 28.00 33.13 7.47
CA ILE A 534 27.20 32.37 6.48
C ILE A 534 28.00 32.10 5.21
N GLU A 535 28.80 33.06 4.72
CA GLU A 535 29.66 32.86 3.55
C GLU A 535 30.72 31.77 3.80
N LYS A 536 31.35 31.78 4.99
CA LYS A 536 32.35 30.75 5.38
C LYS A 536 31.74 29.36 5.50
N LEU A 537 30.48 29.24 5.91
CA LEU A 537 29.76 27.97 5.97
C LEU A 537 29.47 27.44 4.55
N SER A 538 29.06 28.32 3.63
CA SER A 538 28.78 27.97 2.23
C SER A 538 30.00 27.43 1.49
N GLU A 539 31.18 28.06 1.67
CA GLU A 539 32.43 27.60 1.06
C GLU A 539 32.83 26.20 1.56
N ARG A 540 32.61 25.92 2.84
CA ARG A 540 32.91 24.62 3.46
C ARG A 540 32.02 23.50 2.94
N VAL A 541 30.74 23.78 2.70
CA VAL A 541 29.78 22.80 2.14
C VAL A 541 30.12 22.44 0.70
N GLN A 542 30.52 23.42 -0.13
CA GLN A 542 30.93 23.16 -1.51
C GLN A 542 32.15 22.24 -1.60
N GLU A 543 33.12 22.41 -0.69
CA GLU A 543 34.31 21.56 -0.61
C GLU A 543 33.97 20.10 -0.26
N ILE A 544 33.02 19.88 0.67
CA ILE A 544 32.57 18.53 1.05
C ILE A 544 31.85 17.82 -0.11
N ILE A 545 30.98 18.54 -0.84
CA ILE A 545 30.27 17.98 -2.00
C ILE A 545 31.25 17.53 -3.08
N LYS A 546 32.31 18.31 -3.31
CA LYS A 546 33.37 17.97 -4.26
C LYS A 546 34.10 16.69 -3.84
N GLN A 547 34.46 16.56 -2.56
CA GLN A 547 35.12 15.38 -2.03
C GLN A 547 34.27 14.10 -2.12
N VAL A 548 32.96 14.20 -1.91
CA VAL A 548 32.04 13.04 -2.03
C VAL A 548 31.86 12.61 -3.48
N THR A 549 31.68 13.56 -4.40
CA THR A 549 31.47 13.29 -5.83
C THR A 549 32.72 12.71 -6.50
N GLU A 550 33.91 13.11 -6.04
CA GLU A 550 35.17 12.60 -6.55
C GLU A 550 35.58 11.25 -5.94
N SER A 551 34.92 10.80 -4.86
CA SER A 551 35.24 9.57 -4.15
C SER A 551 35.05 8.30 -4.97
N ASP A 552 35.98 7.36 -4.82
CA ASP A 552 35.96 6.08 -5.55
C ASP A 552 34.76 5.20 -5.19
N SER A 553 34.21 5.35 -3.98
CA SER A 553 33.02 4.62 -3.53
C SER A 553 31.75 5.05 -4.27
N PHE A 554 31.60 6.35 -4.56
CA PHE A 554 30.48 6.88 -5.33
C PHE A 554 30.52 6.40 -6.78
N LYS A 555 31.71 6.45 -7.41
CA LYS A 555 31.91 5.94 -8.78
C LYS A 555 31.66 4.43 -8.90
N ALA A 556 32.08 3.65 -7.91
CA ALA A 556 31.83 2.20 -7.88
C ALA A 556 30.34 1.85 -7.71
N ALA A 557 29.60 2.62 -6.90
CA ALA A 557 28.16 2.44 -6.74
C ALA A 557 27.38 2.78 -8.02
N GLN A 558 27.79 3.84 -8.73
CA GLN A 558 27.19 4.23 -10.01
C GLN A 558 27.41 3.18 -11.10
N ALA A 559 28.64 2.65 -11.22
CA ALA A 559 28.95 1.59 -12.19
C ALA A 559 28.13 0.31 -11.95
N LYS A 560 27.95 -0.09 -10.68
CA LYS A 560 27.17 -1.27 -10.31
C LYS A 560 25.67 -1.12 -10.60
N ALA A 561 25.14 0.11 -10.55
CA ALA A 561 23.74 0.39 -10.90
C ALA A 561 23.50 0.28 -12.42
N LEU A 562 24.48 0.72 -13.23
CA LEU A 562 24.43 0.58 -14.70
C LEU A 562 24.50 -0.89 -15.13
N ASP A 563 25.44 -1.67 -14.59
CA ASP A 563 25.55 -3.13 -14.86
C ASP A 563 24.25 -3.88 -14.50
N ALA A 564 23.58 -3.51 -13.42
CA ALA A 564 22.32 -4.15 -13.01
C ALA A 564 21.16 -3.81 -13.96
N ALA A 565 21.13 -2.59 -14.51
CA ALA A 565 20.14 -2.17 -15.49
C ALA A 565 20.34 -2.88 -16.84
N GLU A 566 21.59 -3.05 -17.28
CA GLU A 566 21.92 -3.70 -18.55
C GLU A 566 21.60 -5.22 -18.51
N ASN A 567 21.90 -5.89 -17.40
CA ASN A 567 21.53 -7.30 -17.20
C ASN A 567 20.01 -7.53 -17.12
N ALA A 568 19.25 -6.56 -16.61
CA ALA A 568 17.79 -6.62 -16.57
C ALA A 568 17.17 -6.46 -17.98
N GLN A 569 17.78 -5.67 -18.85
CA GLN A 569 17.36 -5.54 -20.25
C GLN A 569 17.66 -6.80 -21.07
N GLN A 570 18.82 -7.44 -20.88
CA GLN A 570 19.19 -8.66 -21.62
C GLN A 570 18.34 -9.89 -21.25
N THR A 571 17.70 -9.89 -20.07
CA THR A 571 16.89 -11.02 -19.59
C THR A 571 15.41 -10.92 -19.96
N SER A 572 14.94 -9.76 -20.45
CA SER A 572 13.58 -9.61 -21.02
C SER A 572 13.58 -10.03 -22.49
N LYS A 573 13.18 -11.28 -22.77
CA LYS A 573 12.90 -11.77 -24.13
C LYS A 573 11.56 -11.22 -24.65
N GLU A 574 11.45 -9.91 -24.72
CA GLU A 574 10.31 -9.26 -25.38
C GLU A 574 10.60 -9.02 -26.87
N VAL A 575 9.51 -8.96 -27.63
CA VAL A 575 9.51 -8.68 -29.08
C VAL A 575 10.35 -7.43 -29.36
N ARG A 576 11.23 -7.48 -30.37
CA ARG A 576 12.05 -6.33 -30.74
C ARG A 576 11.26 -5.39 -31.64
N PHE A 577 11.15 -4.12 -31.23
CA PHE A 577 10.43 -3.07 -31.97
C PHE A 577 11.41 -1.99 -32.45
N THR A 578 11.24 -1.53 -33.69
CA THR A 578 11.89 -0.31 -34.19
C THR A 578 10.79 0.67 -34.60
N PHE A 579 10.78 1.86 -34.02
CA PHE A 579 9.78 2.90 -34.31
C PHE A 579 10.27 3.85 -35.40
N ALA A 580 9.33 4.43 -36.15
CA ALA A 580 9.58 5.48 -37.14
C ALA A 580 10.53 5.05 -38.27
N VAL A 581 10.38 3.83 -38.78
CA VAL A 581 11.28 3.25 -39.79
C VAL A 581 11.30 4.09 -41.06
N HIS A 582 10.19 4.71 -41.45
CA HIS A 582 10.07 5.61 -42.59
C HIS A 582 10.92 6.88 -42.45
N GLU A 583 11.26 7.30 -41.23
CA GLU A 583 12.19 8.42 -41.02
C GLU A 583 13.65 7.97 -41.11
N LEU A 584 13.91 6.69 -40.84
CA LEU A 584 15.24 6.09 -40.85
C LEU A 584 15.63 5.56 -42.24
N ASP A 585 14.66 5.13 -43.05
CA ASP A 585 14.87 4.52 -44.36
C ASP A 585 13.98 5.16 -45.43
N ARG A 586 14.63 5.74 -46.45
CA ARG A 586 13.96 6.42 -47.56
C ARG A 586 13.10 5.48 -48.41
N THR A 587 13.48 4.22 -48.54
CA THR A 587 12.70 3.20 -49.27
C THR A 587 11.38 2.96 -48.57
N VAL A 588 11.40 2.88 -47.24
CA VAL A 588 10.19 2.75 -46.43
C VAL A 588 9.36 4.03 -46.51
N ALA A 589 10.00 5.21 -46.47
CA ALA A 589 9.32 6.49 -46.68
C ALA A 589 8.57 6.54 -48.02
N ASP A 590 9.26 6.17 -49.11
CA ASP A 590 8.68 6.15 -50.45
C ASP A 590 7.54 5.11 -50.55
N PHE A 591 7.70 3.95 -49.88
CA PHE A 591 6.69 2.89 -49.79
C PHE A 591 5.42 3.31 -49.04
N VAL A 592 5.54 4.00 -47.90
CA VAL A 592 4.37 4.47 -47.13
C VAL A 592 3.78 5.77 -47.66
N SER A 593 4.48 6.46 -48.57
CA SER A 593 4.02 7.73 -49.12
C SER A 593 2.78 7.58 -50.01
N LYS A 594 1.98 8.65 -50.12
CA LYS A 594 0.83 8.74 -51.03
C LYS A 594 1.14 8.35 -52.49
N GLN A 595 2.41 8.40 -52.90
CA GLN A 595 2.85 8.03 -54.25
C GLN A 595 2.81 6.51 -54.51
N SER A 596 2.77 5.68 -53.46
CA SER A 596 2.67 4.21 -53.58
C SER A 596 1.27 3.68 -53.91
N GLY A 597 0.29 4.58 -54.10
CA GLY A 597 -0.96 4.33 -54.82
C GLY A 597 -1.94 3.41 -54.10
N SER A 598 -1.75 2.10 -54.15
CA SER A 598 -2.76 1.11 -53.71
C SER A 598 -2.88 0.98 -52.20
N LEU A 599 -1.76 0.95 -51.47
CA LEU A 599 -1.76 0.83 -50.01
C LEU A 599 -2.45 2.05 -49.36
N TRP A 600 -2.08 3.24 -49.84
CA TRP A 600 -2.66 4.49 -49.37
C TRP A 600 -4.16 4.61 -49.69
N GLN A 601 -4.55 4.25 -50.92
CA GLN A 601 -5.96 4.29 -51.33
C GLN A 601 -6.82 3.35 -50.49
N GLU A 602 -6.32 2.15 -50.17
CA GLU A 602 -7.05 1.19 -49.37
C GLU A 602 -7.15 1.62 -47.90
N ALA A 603 -6.06 2.12 -47.32
CA ALA A 603 -6.09 2.74 -45.99
C ALA A 603 -7.13 3.86 -45.92
N ALA A 604 -7.13 4.76 -46.90
CA ALA A 604 -8.01 5.92 -46.97
C ALA A 604 -9.48 5.48 -47.07
N ARG A 605 -9.73 4.48 -47.93
CA ARG A 605 -11.05 3.84 -48.09
C ARG A 605 -11.54 3.19 -46.80
N LEU A 606 -10.69 2.48 -46.06
CA LEU A 606 -11.04 1.81 -44.81
C LEU A 606 -11.28 2.81 -43.66
N ALA A 607 -10.46 3.84 -43.56
CA ALA A 607 -10.63 4.93 -42.61
C ALA A 607 -11.84 5.83 -42.93
N GLY A 608 -12.35 5.79 -44.17
CA GLY A 608 -13.49 6.58 -44.61
C GLY A 608 -13.14 8.03 -44.90
N THR A 609 -11.90 8.31 -45.32
CA THR A 609 -11.38 9.65 -45.61
C THR A 609 -10.60 9.67 -46.93
N GLU A 610 -10.45 10.84 -47.54
CA GLU A 610 -9.58 11.04 -48.72
C GLU A 610 -8.14 11.43 -48.32
N GLU A 611 -7.97 11.90 -47.08
CA GLU A 611 -6.71 12.39 -46.56
C GLU A 611 -6.31 11.61 -45.30
N LEU A 612 -5.15 10.98 -45.37
CA LEU A 612 -4.53 10.28 -44.26
C LEU A 612 -3.21 10.95 -43.87
N CYS A 613 -2.79 10.66 -42.65
CA CYS A 613 -1.48 10.97 -42.11
C CYS A 613 -0.90 9.68 -41.52
N VAL A 614 0.32 9.30 -41.91
CA VAL A 614 1.07 8.28 -41.18
C VAL A 614 1.45 8.90 -39.84
N LEU A 615 0.95 8.34 -38.73
CA LEU A 615 1.31 8.80 -37.39
C LEU A 615 2.58 8.10 -36.92
N MET A 616 2.68 6.81 -37.23
CA MET A 616 3.77 5.95 -36.78
C MET A 616 3.86 4.74 -37.70
N ASP A 617 5.06 4.19 -37.81
CA ASP A 617 5.31 2.87 -38.34
C ASP A 617 6.28 2.11 -37.43
N ARG A 618 6.17 0.78 -37.44
CA ARG A 618 6.89 -0.10 -36.52
C ARG A 618 7.40 -1.33 -37.27
N GLY A 619 8.70 -1.60 -37.16
CA GLY A 619 9.28 -2.88 -37.52
C GLY A 619 9.27 -3.82 -36.32
N PHE A 620 8.78 -5.05 -36.51
CA PHE A 620 8.73 -6.08 -35.48
C PHE A 620 9.52 -7.31 -35.90
N ALA A 621 10.15 -7.94 -34.93
CA ALA A 621 10.75 -9.27 -35.09
C ALA A 621 10.34 -10.17 -33.92
N LYS A 622 9.79 -11.35 -34.25
CA LYS A 622 9.61 -12.46 -33.31
C LYS A 622 10.58 -13.58 -33.63
N ASP A 623 11.53 -13.84 -32.75
CA ASP A 623 12.44 -14.97 -32.86
C ASP A 623 11.72 -16.31 -32.52
N PRO A 624 12.26 -17.46 -32.98
CA PRO A 624 11.81 -18.77 -32.53
C PRO A 624 11.70 -18.90 -31.00
N GLY A 625 10.50 -19.22 -30.50
CA GLY A 625 10.20 -19.37 -29.08
C GLY A 625 9.68 -18.09 -28.41
N ASP A 626 9.61 -16.97 -29.11
CA ASP A 626 9.03 -15.75 -28.55
C ASP A 626 7.54 -15.94 -28.20
N PRO A 627 7.10 -15.41 -27.05
CA PRO A 627 5.75 -15.60 -26.57
C PRO A 627 4.69 -14.92 -27.46
N GLU A 628 3.43 -15.25 -27.19
CA GLU A 628 2.33 -14.51 -27.78
C GLU A 628 2.35 -13.04 -27.32
N THR A 629 1.94 -12.14 -28.21
CA THR A 629 1.72 -10.73 -27.82
C THR A 629 0.41 -10.69 -27.05
N HIS A 630 0.37 -9.98 -25.92
CA HIS A 630 -0.85 -9.85 -25.13
C HIS A 630 -1.97 -9.16 -25.91
N TRP A 631 -3.21 -9.35 -25.46
CA TRP A 631 -4.37 -8.71 -26.07
C TRP A 631 -4.39 -7.22 -25.75
N HIS A 632 -4.54 -6.38 -26.77
CA HIS A 632 -4.52 -4.92 -26.62
C HIS A 632 -5.29 -4.24 -27.75
N ARG A 633 -5.46 -2.93 -27.61
CA ARG A 633 -5.92 -2.00 -28.64
C ARG A 633 -4.80 -1.01 -28.91
N ASP A 634 -4.43 -0.85 -30.17
CA ASP A 634 -3.31 0.01 -30.56
C ASP A 634 -3.56 1.48 -30.18
N ASP A 635 -4.78 1.99 -30.41
CA ASP A 635 -5.11 3.39 -30.13
C ASP A 635 -5.01 3.73 -28.64
N GLU A 636 -5.42 2.81 -27.77
CA GLU A 636 -5.30 2.95 -26.32
C GLU A 636 -3.83 2.93 -25.88
N ALA A 637 -3.01 2.04 -26.46
CA ALA A 637 -1.59 1.95 -26.18
C ALA A 637 -0.80 3.20 -26.60
N VAL A 638 -1.22 3.84 -27.70
CA VAL A 638 -0.63 5.10 -28.21
C VAL A 638 -1.25 6.34 -27.52
N GLY A 639 -2.34 6.18 -26.77
CA GLY A 639 -3.01 7.27 -26.05
C GLY A 639 -3.87 8.19 -26.94
N ILE A 640 -4.23 7.75 -28.14
CA ILE A 640 -5.05 8.52 -29.09
C ILE A 640 -6.42 8.92 -28.49
N PRO A 641 -7.14 8.08 -27.71
CA PRO A 641 -8.42 8.46 -27.13
C PRO A 641 -8.33 9.67 -26.18
N ALA A 642 -7.22 9.79 -25.45
CA ALA A 642 -6.99 10.90 -24.51
C ALA A 642 -6.67 12.21 -25.25
N LEU A 643 -6.00 12.11 -26.41
CA LEU A 643 -5.68 13.25 -27.27
C LEU A 643 -6.90 13.69 -28.09
N HIS A 644 -7.65 12.74 -28.65
CA HIS A 644 -8.80 13.03 -29.51
C HIS A 644 -9.73 11.81 -29.69
N GLY A 645 -10.75 11.66 -28.84
CA GLY A 645 -11.69 10.53 -28.82
C GLY A 645 -12.62 10.34 -30.03
N GLY A 646 -12.33 10.96 -31.17
CA GLY A 646 -13.12 10.85 -32.41
C GLY A 646 -12.27 10.58 -33.66
N ILE A 647 -10.96 10.39 -33.51
CA ILE A 647 -10.10 10.01 -34.62
C ILE A 647 -10.23 8.51 -34.86
N ARG A 648 -10.43 8.14 -36.12
CA ARG A 648 -10.30 6.76 -36.56
C ARG A 648 -8.90 6.53 -37.08
N THR A 649 -8.31 5.44 -36.64
CA THR A 649 -7.05 4.94 -37.15
C THR A 649 -7.26 3.64 -37.88
N VAL A 650 -6.37 3.38 -38.82
CA VAL A 650 -6.27 2.10 -39.51
C VAL A 650 -4.82 1.65 -39.48
N HIS A 651 -4.63 0.39 -39.14
CA HIS A 651 -3.34 -0.28 -39.08
C HIS A 651 -3.18 -1.21 -40.27
N ALA A 652 -2.02 -1.12 -40.93
CA ALA A 652 -1.63 -2.00 -42.01
C ALA A 652 -0.49 -2.88 -41.55
N TRP A 653 -0.78 -4.16 -41.34
CA TRP A 653 0.20 -5.15 -40.91
C TRP A 653 0.71 -5.96 -42.10
N ILE A 654 2.00 -5.85 -42.39
CA ILE A 654 2.63 -6.31 -43.62
C ILE A 654 3.73 -7.33 -43.28
N PRO A 655 3.58 -8.61 -43.64
CA PRO A 655 4.65 -9.59 -43.48
C PRO A 655 5.82 -9.28 -44.43
N LEU A 656 7.03 -9.22 -43.89
CA LEU A 656 8.26 -9.10 -44.69
C LEU A 656 8.79 -10.47 -45.16
N LYS A 657 8.11 -11.53 -44.75
CA LYS A 657 8.31 -12.92 -45.18
C LYS A 657 7.00 -13.67 -45.00
N ALA A 658 6.72 -14.62 -45.91
CA ALA A 658 5.56 -15.49 -45.77
C ALA A 658 5.53 -16.16 -44.38
N MET A 659 4.36 -16.16 -43.76
CA MET A 659 4.19 -16.67 -42.40
C MET A 659 2.84 -17.33 -42.15
N GLY A 660 2.87 -18.50 -41.54
CA GLY A 660 1.69 -19.21 -41.06
C GLY A 660 1.31 -18.86 -39.62
N LYS A 661 0.19 -19.43 -39.16
CA LYS A 661 -0.31 -19.25 -37.79
C LYS A 661 0.72 -19.61 -36.72
N GLU A 662 1.55 -20.61 -37.01
CA GLU A 662 2.62 -21.10 -36.15
C GLU A 662 3.76 -20.09 -35.97
N LEU A 663 3.90 -19.10 -36.84
CA LEU A 663 4.88 -18.02 -36.71
C LEU A 663 4.31 -16.78 -36.02
N GLY A 664 3.07 -16.87 -35.53
CA GLY A 664 2.46 -15.83 -34.70
C GLY A 664 1.73 -14.72 -35.47
N THR A 665 0.90 -15.09 -36.45
CA THR A 665 -0.02 -14.14 -37.11
C THR A 665 -1.00 -13.48 -36.12
N LEU A 666 -1.61 -12.36 -36.55
CA LEU A 666 -2.56 -11.62 -35.73
C LEU A 666 -3.84 -12.41 -35.48
N ARG A 667 -4.41 -12.19 -34.28
CA ARG A 667 -5.67 -12.74 -33.82
C ARG A 667 -6.55 -11.61 -33.32
N TYR A 668 -7.83 -11.65 -33.66
CA TYR A 668 -8.78 -10.58 -33.42
C TYR A 668 -9.98 -11.10 -32.64
N LEU A 669 -10.54 -10.26 -31.77
CA LEU A 669 -11.91 -10.43 -31.28
C LEU A 669 -12.86 -9.63 -32.18
N ILE A 670 -13.56 -10.33 -33.06
CA ILE A 670 -14.39 -9.71 -34.10
C ILE A 670 -15.50 -8.86 -33.48
N GLY A 671 -15.63 -7.63 -33.99
CA GLY A 671 -16.68 -6.67 -33.58
C GLY A 671 -16.30 -5.77 -32.40
N THR A 672 -15.18 -6.00 -31.71
CA THR A 672 -14.77 -5.20 -30.53
C THR A 672 -14.46 -3.73 -30.82
N HIS A 673 -14.19 -3.36 -32.07
CA HIS A 673 -13.98 -1.97 -32.51
C HIS A 673 -15.29 -1.16 -32.63
N ARG A 674 -16.47 -1.80 -32.67
CA ARG A 674 -17.78 -1.12 -32.83
C ARG A 674 -18.67 -1.17 -31.58
N ARG A 675 -18.27 -1.94 -30.57
CA ARG A 675 -19.19 -2.42 -29.54
C ARG A 675 -19.33 -1.38 -28.45
N GLU A 676 -20.46 -0.68 -28.44
CA GLU A 676 -20.97 -0.02 -27.23
C GLU A 676 -21.45 -1.10 -26.25
N TYR A 677 -21.14 -0.95 -24.97
CA TYR A 677 -21.40 -1.99 -23.98
C TYR A 677 -22.89 -2.24 -23.76
N GLU A 678 -23.31 -3.49 -23.87
CA GLU A 678 -24.60 -3.90 -23.29
C GLU A 678 -24.50 -3.99 -21.76
N TRP A 679 -25.61 -3.80 -21.05
CA TRP A 679 -25.65 -3.74 -19.58
C TRP A 679 -25.06 -4.99 -18.90
N TYR A 680 -25.19 -6.17 -19.52
CA TYR A 680 -24.64 -7.41 -18.98
C TYR A 680 -23.13 -7.52 -19.21
N GLU A 681 -22.60 -6.91 -20.28
CA GLU A 681 -21.16 -6.84 -20.53
C GLU A 681 -20.49 -5.87 -19.57
N GLN A 682 -21.16 -4.76 -19.21
CA GLN A 682 -20.72 -3.88 -18.12
C GLN A 682 -20.70 -4.62 -16.78
N LEU A 683 -21.71 -5.47 -16.52
CA LEU A 683 -21.74 -6.30 -15.31
C LEU A 683 -20.60 -7.33 -15.30
N LEU A 684 -20.39 -8.06 -16.39
CA LEU A 684 -19.28 -9.01 -16.52
C LEU A 684 -17.92 -8.32 -16.39
N ALA A 685 -17.75 -7.16 -17.02
CA ALA A 685 -16.56 -6.34 -16.91
C ALA A 685 -16.31 -5.87 -15.48
N SER A 686 -17.36 -5.49 -14.74
CA SER A 686 -17.24 -5.09 -13.33
C SER A 686 -16.86 -6.23 -12.39
N LEU A 687 -17.21 -7.48 -12.74
CA LEU A 687 -16.95 -8.65 -11.92
C LEU A 687 -15.57 -9.25 -12.19
N TRP A 688 -15.15 -9.28 -13.47
CA TRP A 688 -14.02 -10.09 -13.92
C TRP A 688 -13.03 -9.37 -14.85
N GLY A 689 -13.21 -8.07 -15.06
CA GLY A 689 -12.40 -7.28 -15.99
C GLY A 689 -13.00 -7.25 -17.41
N TRP A 690 -12.72 -6.17 -18.13
CA TRP A 690 -13.29 -5.89 -19.46
C TRP A 690 -12.82 -6.89 -20.53
N GLU A 691 -11.58 -7.36 -20.43
CA GLU A 691 -10.99 -8.38 -21.30
C GLU A 691 -11.81 -9.67 -21.26
N PHE A 692 -12.21 -10.12 -20.06
CA PHE A 692 -12.98 -11.35 -19.87
C PHE A 692 -14.37 -11.27 -20.51
N ALA A 693 -15.05 -10.12 -20.36
CA ALA A 693 -16.36 -9.92 -20.98
C ALA A 693 -16.27 -10.06 -22.51
N TRP A 694 -15.24 -9.51 -23.13
CA TRP A 694 -15.05 -9.61 -24.58
C TRP A 694 -14.65 -11.01 -25.04
N PHE A 695 -13.81 -11.73 -24.30
CA PHE A 695 -13.52 -13.14 -24.62
C PHE A 695 -14.76 -14.03 -24.53
N ALA A 696 -15.65 -13.76 -23.57
CA ALA A 696 -16.86 -14.54 -23.39
C ALA A 696 -17.92 -14.28 -24.48
N THR A 697 -17.92 -13.09 -25.09
CA THR A 697 -19.01 -12.65 -25.99
C THR A 697 -18.60 -12.38 -27.44
N SER A 698 -17.31 -12.48 -27.77
CA SER A 698 -16.78 -12.19 -29.11
C SER A 698 -16.13 -13.42 -29.71
N ARG A 699 -16.29 -13.58 -31.04
CA ARG A 699 -15.61 -14.65 -31.77
C ARG A 699 -14.15 -14.27 -31.98
N THR A 700 -13.25 -15.17 -31.61
CA THR A 700 -11.83 -15.06 -31.95
C THR A 700 -11.58 -15.57 -33.36
N GLU A 701 -10.91 -14.78 -34.19
CA GLU A 701 -10.40 -15.18 -35.51
C GLU A 701 -8.89 -14.92 -35.57
N GLN A 702 -8.15 -15.75 -36.27
CA GLN A 702 -6.71 -15.61 -36.47
C GLN A 702 -6.43 -15.64 -37.96
N ASP A 703 -5.61 -14.71 -38.44
CA ASP A 703 -5.18 -14.67 -39.83
C ASP A 703 -4.56 -16.01 -40.23
N ASP A 704 -4.93 -16.46 -41.42
CA ASP A 704 -4.34 -17.63 -42.04
C ASP A 704 -2.88 -17.37 -42.47
N ALA A 705 -2.31 -18.23 -43.30
CA ALA A 705 -0.97 -17.97 -43.83
C ALA A 705 -0.99 -16.68 -44.67
N LEU A 706 -0.14 -15.73 -44.30
CA LEU A 706 0.06 -14.49 -45.02
C LEU A 706 1.31 -14.64 -45.89
N GLU A 707 1.19 -14.41 -47.19
CA GLU A 707 2.30 -14.43 -48.14
C GLU A 707 3.05 -13.09 -48.15
N LEU A 708 4.24 -13.09 -48.75
CA LEU A 708 4.98 -11.85 -48.95
C LEU A 708 4.18 -10.90 -49.85
N GLY A 709 3.89 -9.71 -49.35
CA GLY A 709 3.11 -8.70 -50.07
C GLY A 709 1.63 -8.65 -49.70
N ASP A 710 1.15 -9.58 -48.87
CA ASP A 710 -0.17 -9.45 -48.25
C ASP A 710 -0.21 -8.27 -47.26
N VAL A 711 -1.42 -7.81 -46.93
CA VAL A 711 -1.64 -6.78 -45.91
C VAL A 711 -2.85 -7.17 -45.08
N ALA A 712 -2.66 -7.36 -43.77
CA ALA A 712 -3.74 -7.52 -42.82
C ALA A 712 -4.12 -6.14 -42.27
N TRP A 713 -5.39 -5.77 -42.40
CA TRP A 713 -5.89 -4.47 -41.96
C TRP A 713 -6.73 -4.60 -40.71
N HIS A 714 -6.51 -3.70 -39.74
CA HIS A 714 -7.38 -3.60 -38.58
C HIS A 714 -7.62 -2.17 -38.10
N ASP A 715 -8.74 -1.99 -37.42
CA ASP A 715 -9.12 -0.75 -36.76
C ASP A 715 -8.35 -0.62 -35.44
N GLY A 716 -7.85 0.56 -35.09
CA GLY A 716 -7.03 0.74 -33.87
C GLY A 716 -7.75 0.40 -32.56
N PHE A 717 -9.08 0.31 -32.56
CA PHE A 717 -9.90 -0.14 -31.42
C PHE A 717 -10.27 -1.62 -31.45
N ILE A 718 -9.87 -2.39 -32.46
CA ILE A 718 -10.08 -3.84 -32.41
C ILE A 718 -9.16 -4.44 -31.35
N LEU A 719 -9.73 -5.25 -30.47
CA LEU A 719 -8.91 -6.04 -29.56
C LEU A 719 -8.23 -7.14 -30.36
N HIS A 720 -6.90 -7.13 -30.35
CA HIS A 720 -6.10 -8.10 -31.07
C HIS A 720 -4.88 -8.54 -30.26
N SER A 721 -4.31 -9.67 -30.67
CA SER A 721 -3.07 -10.25 -30.16
C SER A 721 -2.29 -10.85 -31.33
N ALA A 722 -1.06 -11.30 -31.09
CA ALA A 722 -0.30 -12.09 -32.07
C ALA A 722 0.08 -13.42 -31.44
N GLY A 723 -0.04 -14.52 -32.18
CA GLY A 723 0.39 -15.83 -31.68
C GLY A 723 1.88 -15.86 -31.27
N SER A 724 2.28 -16.91 -30.57
CA SER A 724 3.70 -17.19 -30.31
C SER A 724 4.39 -17.69 -31.59
N ASN A 725 5.69 -17.42 -31.72
CA ASN A 725 6.47 -18.00 -32.82
C ASN A 725 6.96 -19.40 -32.41
N GLN A 726 6.25 -20.42 -32.88
CA GLN A 726 6.55 -21.85 -32.67
C GLN A 726 7.46 -22.43 -33.77
N GLY A 727 7.89 -21.60 -34.74
CA GLY A 727 8.79 -22.03 -35.80
C GLY A 727 10.14 -22.46 -35.23
N GLN A 728 10.72 -23.55 -35.76
CA GLN A 728 12.03 -24.03 -35.33
C GLN A 728 13.19 -23.19 -35.90
N GLN A 729 12.96 -22.45 -37.00
CA GLN A 729 13.98 -21.66 -37.69
C GLN A 729 13.37 -20.40 -38.33
N GLY A 730 14.06 -19.27 -38.14
CA GLY A 730 13.75 -17.98 -38.76
C GLY A 730 12.84 -17.10 -37.91
N ALA A 731 13.26 -15.85 -37.72
CA ALA A 731 12.41 -14.83 -37.12
C ALA A 731 11.25 -14.47 -38.05
N ALA A 732 10.07 -14.25 -37.48
CA ALA A 732 8.95 -13.63 -38.18
C ALA A 732 9.19 -12.11 -38.17
N HIS A 733 9.30 -11.51 -39.35
CA HIS A 733 9.49 -10.08 -39.52
C HIS A 733 8.24 -9.47 -40.14
N PHE A 734 7.75 -8.42 -39.51
CA PHE A 734 6.55 -7.72 -39.98
C PHE A 734 6.66 -6.23 -39.73
N PHE A 735 5.90 -5.49 -40.51
CA PHE A 735 5.89 -4.04 -40.53
C PHE A 735 4.46 -3.56 -40.32
N ASP A 736 4.24 -2.71 -39.31
CA ASP A 736 2.94 -2.09 -39.04
C ASP A 736 2.99 -0.61 -39.41
N ILE A 737 1.96 -0.14 -40.10
CA ILE A 737 1.77 1.27 -40.43
C ILE A 737 0.49 1.74 -39.79
N LEU A 738 0.60 2.73 -38.91
CA LEU A 738 -0.53 3.42 -38.30
C LEU A 738 -0.84 4.70 -39.08
N ALA A 739 -2.02 4.74 -39.71
CA ALA A 739 -2.53 5.90 -40.42
C ALA A 739 -3.81 6.44 -39.77
N ALA A 740 -3.96 7.76 -39.73
CA ALA A 740 -5.13 8.46 -39.18
C ALA A 740 -5.64 9.55 -40.12
N GLU A 741 -6.88 9.99 -39.93
CA GLU A 741 -7.51 11.07 -40.70
C GLU A 741 -6.72 12.41 -40.59
N ALA A 742 -6.41 13.04 -41.73
CA ALA A 742 -5.50 14.20 -41.80
C ALA A 742 -6.10 15.52 -41.25
N MET A 743 -7.41 15.76 -41.40
CA MET A 743 -7.99 17.08 -41.10
C MET A 743 -7.98 17.45 -39.60
N ARG A 744 -7.75 16.49 -38.70
CA ARG A 744 -7.69 16.71 -37.24
C ARG A 744 -6.30 16.52 -36.62
N THR A 745 -5.32 16.08 -37.40
CA THR A 745 -4.02 15.59 -36.89
C THR A 745 -2.89 16.61 -36.89
N ALA A 746 -3.05 17.80 -37.46
CA ALA A 746 -2.01 18.84 -37.46
C ALA A 746 -1.58 19.26 -36.04
N HIS A 747 -2.52 19.30 -35.07
CA HIS A 747 -2.17 19.53 -33.66
C HIS A 747 -1.48 18.31 -33.02
N ILE A 748 -1.98 17.11 -33.30
CA ILE A 748 -1.47 15.84 -32.74
C ILE A 748 -0.06 15.53 -33.18
N GLN A 749 0.31 15.80 -34.44
CA GLN A 749 1.69 15.63 -34.89
C GLN A 749 2.68 16.48 -34.10
N THR A 750 2.24 17.64 -33.57
CA THR A 750 3.09 18.51 -32.76
C THR A 750 3.27 17.91 -31.37
N ASP A 751 2.18 17.48 -30.73
CA ASP A 751 2.19 16.87 -29.39
C ASP A 751 2.92 15.50 -29.36
N VAL A 752 2.71 14.67 -30.39
CA VAL A 752 3.41 13.38 -30.55
C VAL A 752 4.89 13.59 -30.82
N LYS A 753 5.28 14.61 -31.61
CA LYS A 753 6.70 14.97 -31.77
C LYS A 753 7.32 15.43 -30.45
N GLU A 754 6.58 16.19 -29.63
CA GLU A 754 7.05 16.66 -28.32
C GLU A 754 7.23 15.51 -27.33
N GLN A 755 6.22 14.64 -27.16
CA GLN A 755 6.32 13.43 -26.32
C GLN A 755 7.42 12.47 -26.81
N ARG A 756 7.57 12.31 -28.12
CA ARG A 756 8.62 11.49 -28.72
C ARG A 756 10.00 12.08 -28.48
N SER A 757 10.16 13.41 -28.59
CA SER A 757 11.41 14.07 -28.25
C SER A 757 11.77 13.84 -26.78
N GLU A 758 10.80 13.87 -25.87
CA GLU A 758 11.02 13.60 -24.44
C GLU A 758 11.42 12.14 -24.18
N CYS A 759 10.81 11.20 -24.90
CA CYS A 759 11.13 9.77 -24.81
C CYS A 759 12.51 9.45 -25.41
N GLN A 760 12.84 10.00 -26.59
CA GLN A 760 14.17 9.89 -27.19
C GLN A 760 15.25 10.57 -26.33
N HIS A 761 14.94 11.70 -25.68
CA HIS A 761 15.87 12.38 -24.79
C HIS A 761 16.10 11.59 -23.49
N LYS A 762 15.09 10.87 -22.99
CA LYS A 762 15.22 9.89 -21.88
C LYS A 762 16.05 8.68 -22.29
N ILE A 763 15.89 8.17 -23.52
CA ILE A 763 16.69 7.04 -24.05
C ILE A 763 18.15 7.47 -24.30
N GLN A 764 18.39 8.64 -24.91
CA GLN A 764 19.75 9.18 -25.13
C GLN A 764 20.48 9.53 -23.82
N ARG A 765 19.77 9.95 -22.76
CA ARG A 765 20.37 10.12 -21.42
C ARG A 765 20.81 8.81 -20.77
N VAL A 766 20.31 7.67 -21.25
CA VAL A 766 20.71 6.34 -20.79
C VAL A 766 21.80 5.72 -21.69
N GLY A 767 22.02 6.25 -22.90
CA GLY A 767 22.96 5.69 -23.87
C GLY A 767 23.84 6.71 -24.59
N THR A 768 24.56 7.56 -23.85
CA THR A 768 25.64 8.39 -24.43
C THR A 768 27.00 7.96 -23.88
N ASP A 769 27.50 6.86 -24.44
CA ASP A 769 28.91 6.68 -24.80
C ASP A 769 28.99 5.49 -25.76
N HIS A 770 28.93 5.75 -27.06
CA HIS A 770 29.68 5.01 -28.10
C HIS A 770 29.53 5.68 -29.47
N ASP A 771 30.69 6.02 -30.03
CA ASP A 771 30.88 6.45 -31.42
C ASP A 771 30.47 5.34 -32.41
N CYS A 772 29.61 5.70 -33.37
CA CYS A 772 29.59 5.18 -34.75
C CYS A 772 28.99 6.24 -35.68
#